data_AF-A0A7Y5FTS2-F1
#
_entry.id   AF-A0A7Y5FTS2-F1
#
_cell.length_a   1.000
_cell.length_b   1.000
_cell.length_c   1.000
_cell.angle_alpha   90.00
_cell.angle_beta   90.00
_cell.angle_gamma   90.00
#
_symmetry.space_group_name_H-M   'P 1'
#
loop_
_entity.id
_entity.type
_entity.pdbx_description
1 polymer ?
#
loop_
_entity_poly.entity_id
_entity_poly.type
_entity_poly.pdbx_seq_one_letter_code
_entity_poly.pdbx_strand_id
1 'polypeptide(L)'
;MEELHERQISFNDYIRILYRGRWIILASFLAVMLITGYITFTTKPVFEATAKLMIEEKGGMEGQIFDIGGFIKKETMVNNQVEILRSRSLAETTIERLQKSPIAEQLELLHPHIEAEANLLAYAGQWIFGLFGGTAEPVEEPSLTDIVEELRNRIVVTPIRDTDMIEIKVSASSPEEAAFITNTLAKSYSERSRLSSQAEVRQVKNFLEEQLQNIEKQLAHSEEELKSFKQNQKVVALPNETQELIRKLAEFEGLYNEALTEFNSNKQRLLYVDKQLQDNKQNFDLENISVTPYFEGLKKQIGELQGKRALYTANLINQGYYREDDPQIRKFDDQIGLLNKQLREEIAKFTKIDVLDPVSLSSNLVARKIEIEANLQALQPKLDALKDITSQYSRELESLPEKSLRLARLERAATVDEKIYLMMQEKYEETRITEVGQLGQVRIIDTAQAPKEPVKPRKKLYLVLGALIGFGLGLGLTFLFEYIDNSVRSIEDVERIGLTVLGSIPVIKEDEALKRLKVLPGMNGNLDTLESKKMAARLITHFAPKSPISEAYRTFRTNLQYTKLDRELKAILVTSPGPGEGKSTSVSNLAITMAQMGSKVLLIDSDLRRPVLHTIFKVDRRIGLSNILVGKVSVSEAVQKTEIDNLYVLPCGTLPPNPSELLASSAMTRALEEMKDLFDIILFDSPPIIAVTDAAVLCPRLDGVILVLKSGQTDRDAAFRAYTLLKNVNARLLGSLLNGVQIESMYGSYYYYYHYYYYGKGDGKKSKTRRSRHSSHSSTSAA
;
A
#
# COMPACT_ATOMS: atom_id res chain seq x y z
N MET A 1 -34.17 -0.29 -41.51
CA MET A 1 -33.27 -0.83 -40.48
C MET A 1 -32.00 -1.21 -41.20
N GLU A 2 -31.14 -0.24 -41.52
CA GLU A 2 -29.77 -0.45 -42.01
C GLU A 2 -29.10 0.93 -42.10
N GLU A 3 -27.83 0.98 -41.69
CA GLU A 3 -26.90 2.12 -41.65
C GLU A 3 -27.13 3.23 -40.60
N LEU A 4 -27.06 2.87 -39.32
CA LEU A 4 -26.51 3.80 -38.33
C LEU A 4 -24.99 3.75 -38.43
N HIS A 5 -24.40 4.71 -39.14
CA HIS A 5 -22.96 4.97 -39.15
C HIS A 5 -22.45 5.06 -37.70
N GLU A 6 -21.72 4.04 -37.24
CA GLU A 6 -20.86 4.14 -36.06
C GLU A 6 -19.77 5.18 -36.38
N ARG A 7 -20.04 6.44 -36.01
CA ARG A 7 -19.03 7.48 -36.12
C ARG A 7 -17.94 7.17 -35.10
N GLN A 8 -16.71 6.98 -35.57
CA GLN A 8 -15.51 6.93 -34.74
C GLN A 8 -15.49 8.18 -33.83
N ILE A 9 -15.48 7.98 -32.51
CA ILE A 9 -15.40 9.08 -31.54
C ILE A 9 -14.10 9.84 -31.84
N SER A 10 -14.21 11.12 -32.17
CA SER A 10 -13.04 11.91 -32.54
C SER A 10 -12.28 12.32 -31.29
N PHE A 11 -10.96 12.49 -31.40
CA PHE A 11 -10.12 12.99 -30.29
C PHE A 11 -10.63 14.31 -29.70
N ASN A 12 -11.25 15.15 -30.55
CA ASN A 12 -11.84 16.42 -30.14
C ASN A 12 -13.07 16.26 -29.22
N ASP A 13 -13.78 15.14 -29.30
CA ASP A 13 -14.93 14.86 -28.44
C ASP A 13 -14.46 14.58 -27.01
N TYR A 14 -13.39 13.81 -26.84
CA TYR A 14 -12.77 13.57 -25.54
C TYR A 14 -12.28 14.86 -24.87
N ILE A 15 -11.62 15.75 -25.62
CA ILE A 15 -11.16 17.05 -25.08
C ILE A 15 -12.34 17.89 -24.58
N ARG A 16 -13.47 17.87 -25.30
CA ARG A 16 -14.66 18.64 -24.92
C ARG A 16 -15.29 18.10 -23.63
N ILE A 17 -15.36 16.78 -23.48
CA ILE A 17 -15.86 16.11 -22.27
C ILE A 17 -14.99 16.52 -21.06
N LEU A 18 -13.67 16.46 -21.21
CA LEU A 18 -12.73 16.86 -20.16
C LEU A 18 -12.85 18.34 -19.79
N TYR A 19 -13.00 19.23 -20.77
CA TYR A 19 -13.12 20.66 -20.51
C TYR A 19 -14.40 21.02 -19.75
N ARG A 20 -15.51 20.30 -19.99
CA ARG A 20 -16.76 20.45 -19.24
C ARG A 20 -16.64 19.89 -17.82
N GLY A 21 -16.04 18.71 -17.70
CA GLY A 21 -15.82 18.03 -16.42
C GLY A 21 -14.72 18.62 -15.55
N ARG A 22 -14.01 19.66 -15.98
CA ARG A 22 -12.85 20.22 -15.26
C ARG A 22 -13.11 20.53 -13.78
N TRP A 23 -14.32 20.95 -13.42
CA TRP A 23 -14.69 21.22 -12.04
C TRP A 23 -14.92 19.93 -11.23
N ILE A 24 -15.42 18.87 -11.85
CA ILE A 24 -15.58 17.54 -11.25
C ILE A 24 -14.19 16.91 -11.05
N ILE A 25 -13.33 17.01 -12.06
CA ILE A 25 -11.93 16.57 -11.98
C ILE A 25 -11.20 17.33 -10.87
N LEU A 26 -11.35 18.66 -10.81
CA LEU A 26 -10.69 19.47 -9.79
C LEU A 26 -11.25 19.17 -8.38
N ALA A 27 -12.57 19.05 -8.23
CA ALA A 27 -13.19 18.78 -6.93
C ALA A 27 -12.80 17.40 -6.37
N SER A 28 -12.84 16.36 -7.21
CA SER A 28 -12.40 15.01 -6.83
C SER A 28 -10.92 14.95 -6.50
N PHE A 29 -10.07 15.59 -7.32
CA PHE A 29 -8.64 15.72 -7.03
C PHE A 29 -8.38 16.41 -5.69
N LEU A 30 -9.01 17.56 -5.43
CA LEU A 30 -8.84 18.28 -4.17
C LEU A 30 -9.36 17.49 -2.96
N ALA A 31 -10.51 16.82 -3.08
CA ALA A 31 -11.05 16.00 -2.00
C ALA A 31 -10.10 14.85 -1.63
N VAL A 32 -9.62 14.10 -2.62
CA VAL A 32 -8.67 13.00 -2.39
C VAL A 32 -7.34 13.52 -1.85
N MET A 33 -6.83 14.65 -2.35
CA MET A 33 -5.60 15.26 -1.86
C MET A 33 -5.72 15.77 -0.42
N LEU A 34 -6.85 16.35 -0.03
CA LEU A 34 -7.10 16.77 1.35
C LEU A 34 -7.15 15.58 2.31
N ILE A 35 -7.86 14.51 1.94
CA ILE A 35 -7.94 13.27 2.74
C ILE A 35 -6.56 12.61 2.86
N THR A 36 -5.86 12.46 1.72
CA THR A 36 -4.52 11.86 1.68
C THR A 36 -3.53 12.67 2.48
N GLY A 37 -3.57 14.01 2.35
CA GLY A 37 -2.76 14.93 3.12
C GLY A 37 -3.03 14.79 4.61
N TYR A 38 -4.31 14.83 5.00
CA TYR A 38 -4.71 14.66 6.40
C TYR A 38 -4.13 13.36 6.98
N ILE A 39 -4.41 12.20 6.37
CA ILE A 39 -3.91 10.90 6.83
C ILE A 39 -2.37 10.88 6.87
N THR A 40 -1.71 11.38 5.84
CA THR A 40 -0.24 11.35 5.73
C THR A 40 0.46 12.22 6.78
N PHE A 41 -0.15 13.32 7.19
CA PHE A 41 0.42 14.25 8.18
C PHE A 41 -0.02 13.97 9.61
N THR A 42 -1.10 13.20 9.84
CA THR A 42 -1.54 12.78 11.18
C THR A 42 -0.99 11.43 11.62
N THR A 43 -0.58 10.55 10.69
CA THR A 43 0.02 9.25 11.04
C THR A 43 1.36 9.44 11.77
N LYS A 44 1.53 8.77 12.91
CA LYS A 44 2.80 8.80 13.69
C LYS A 44 3.98 8.33 12.82
N PRO A 45 5.12 9.05 12.85
CA PRO A 45 6.31 8.64 12.12
C PRO A 45 6.93 7.39 12.75
N VAL A 46 7.37 6.45 11.91
CA VAL A 46 8.09 5.25 12.35
C VAL A 46 9.54 5.36 11.89
N PHE A 47 10.46 5.28 12.84
CA PHE A 47 11.90 5.32 12.65
C PHE A 47 12.50 3.93 12.81
N GLU A 48 13.54 3.63 12.03
CA GLU A 48 14.25 2.36 12.08
C GLU A 48 15.73 2.64 12.38
N ALA A 49 16.25 2.07 13.46
CA ALA A 49 17.68 2.17 13.80
C ALA A 49 18.36 0.83 13.53
N THR A 50 19.64 0.87 13.17
CA THR A 50 20.37 -0.31 12.70
C THR A 50 21.67 -0.50 13.48
N ALA A 51 21.90 -1.69 14.03
CA ALA A 51 23.18 -2.11 14.58
C ALA A 51 23.74 -3.30 13.79
N LYS A 52 25.06 -3.42 13.74
CA LYS A 52 25.74 -4.55 13.11
C LYS A 52 26.57 -5.33 14.11
N LEU A 53 26.37 -6.63 14.09
CA LEU A 53 27.10 -7.61 14.89
C LEU A 53 27.95 -8.47 13.98
N MET A 54 29.17 -8.77 14.38
CA MET A 54 30.01 -9.79 13.75
C MET A 54 29.96 -11.05 14.61
N ILE A 55 29.78 -12.19 13.95
CA ILE A 55 29.90 -13.50 14.56
C ILE A 55 31.37 -13.90 14.43
N GLU A 56 32.01 -14.11 15.56
CA GLU A 56 33.36 -14.67 15.61
C GLU A 56 33.23 -16.19 15.66
N GLU A 57 33.91 -16.88 14.73
CA GLU A 57 34.17 -18.31 14.90
C GLU A 57 34.95 -18.51 16.20
N LYS A 58 34.69 -19.61 16.92
CA LYS A 58 35.38 -19.94 18.17
C LYS A 58 36.89 -20.10 17.92
N GLY A 59 37.62 -18.99 17.95
CA GLY A 59 39.05 -18.89 17.64
C GLY A 59 39.93 -18.49 18.83
N GLY A 60 39.43 -18.61 20.07
CA GLY A 60 40.24 -18.49 21.28
C GLY A 60 41.18 -19.69 21.49
N MET A 61 41.89 -19.79 22.62
CA MET A 61 42.78 -20.94 22.95
C MET A 61 42.15 -22.34 22.74
N GLU A 62 40.81 -22.45 22.72
CA GLU A 62 40.09 -23.63 22.25
C GLU A 62 40.53 -24.09 20.84
N GLY A 63 40.74 -23.15 19.91
CA GLY A 63 41.03 -23.40 18.49
C GLY A 63 42.45 -23.91 18.20
N GLN A 64 43.39 -23.85 19.16
CA GLN A 64 44.73 -24.45 18.99
C GLN A 64 44.80 -25.90 19.48
N ILE A 65 43.89 -26.33 20.35
CA ILE A 65 43.84 -27.72 20.85
C ILE A 65 42.72 -28.52 20.13
N PHE A 66 41.64 -27.86 19.69
CA PHE A 66 40.52 -28.49 19.01
C PHE A 66 39.98 -27.57 17.91
N ASP A 67 40.47 -27.77 16.68
CA ASP A 67 40.00 -27.08 15.48
C ASP A 67 38.57 -27.56 15.10
N ILE A 68 37.57 -26.87 15.67
CA ILE A 68 36.13 -27.17 15.50
C ILE A 68 35.48 -26.22 14.47
N GLY A 69 36.16 -25.14 14.05
CA GLY A 69 35.56 -24.07 13.23
C GLY A 69 35.22 -24.45 11.79
N GLY A 70 35.87 -25.45 11.20
CA GLY A 70 35.81 -25.69 9.75
C GLY A 70 34.56 -26.41 9.20
N PHE A 71 33.59 -26.82 10.03
CA PHE A 71 32.61 -27.86 9.64
C PHE A 71 31.14 -27.43 9.59
N ILE A 72 30.78 -26.28 10.17
CA ILE A 72 29.43 -25.74 10.02
C ILE A 72 29.47 -24.78 8.82
N LYS A 73 28.57 -24.96 7.84
CA LYS A 73 28.41 -23.94 6.80
C LYS A 73 28.20 -22.59 7.51
N LYS A 74 29.05 -21.62 7.20
CA LYS A 74 28.97 -20.24 7.71
C LYS A 74 27.54 -19.69 7.72
N GLU A 75 26.77 -19.96 6.67
CA GLU A 75 25.34 -19.60 6.59
C GLU A 75 24.48 -20.19 7.73
N THR A 76 24.67 -21.45 8.10
CA THR A 76 23.94 -22.11 9.19
C THR A 76 24.31 -21.52 10.55
N MET A 77 25.58 -21.17 10.78
CA MET A 77 25.99 -20.48 12.02
C MET A 77 25.30 -19.12 12.13
N VAL A 78 25.35 -18.32 11.06
CA VAL A 78 24.73 -17.00 11.05
C VAL A 78 23.22 -17.09 11.26
N ASN A 79 22.55 -18.02 10.58
CA ASN A 79 21.10 -18.21 10.73
C ASN A 79 20.71 -18.65 12.15
N ASN A 80 21.52 -19.46 12.84
CA ASN A 80 21.27 -19.82 14.24
C ASN A 80 21.27 -18.59 15.14
N GLN A 81 22.24 -17.70 14.94
CA GLN A 81 22.37 -16.47 15.73
C GLN A 81 21.19 -15.51 15.42
N VAL A 82 20.69 -15.48 14.18
CA VAL A 82 19.48 -14.74 13.79
C VAL A 82 18.27 -15.22 14.59
N GLU A 83 18.07 -16.53 14.73
CA GLU A 83 16.94 -17.08 15.49
C GLU A 83 17.06 -16.83 16.99
N ILE A 84 18.26 -16.90 17.57
CA ILE A 84 18.46 -16.55 18.98
C ILE A 84 18.15 -15.06 19.21
N LEU A 85 18.52 -14.18 18.27
CA LEU A 85 18.19 -12.75 18.31
C LEU A 85 16.68 -12.48 18.25
N ARG A 86 15.90 -13.36 17.61
CA ARG A 86 14.43 -13.31 17.54
C ARG A 86 13.73 -14.05 18.69
N SER A 87 14.50 -14.73 19.53
CA SER A 87 13.96 -15.57 20.60
C SER A 87 13.26 -14.75 21.68
N ARG A 88 12.14 -15.29 22.17
CA ARG A 88 11.36 -14.67 23.24
C ARG A 88 12.18 -14.43 24.50
N SER A 89 13.00 -15.39 24.90
CA SER A 89 13.87 -15.28 26.09
C SER A 89 14.84 -14.09 26.03
N LEU A 90 15.37 -13.76 24.84
CA LEU A 90 16.23 -12.59 24.67
C LEU A 90 15.42 -11.30 24.71
N ALA A 91 14.23 -11.28 24.10
CA ALA A 91 13.32 -10.16 24.17
C ALA A 91 12.91 -9.84 25.61
N GLU A 92 12.54 -10.84 26.41
CA GLU A 92 12.25 -10.71 27.86
C GLU A 92 13.43 -10.09 28.62
N THR A 93 14.64 -10.65 28.46
CA THR A 93 15.86 -10.11 29.08
C THR A 93 16.13 -8.66 28.66
N THR A 94 15.81 -8.31 27.41
CA THR A 94 15.97 -6.96 26.88
C THR A 94 14.95 -6.01 27.49
N ILE A 95 13.69 -6.41 27.61
CA ILE A 95 12.63 -5.63 28.28
C ILE A 95 12.98 -5.37 29.74
N GLU A 96 13.43 -6.39 30.48
CA GLU A 96 13.87 -6.22 31.88
C GLU A 96 15.01 -5.19 32.02
N ARG A 97 15.94 -5.16 31.07
CA ARG A 97 17.00 -4.15 31.03
C ARG A 97 16.50 -2.76 30.65
N LEU A 98 15.54 -2.68 29.73
CA LEU A 98 14.91 -1.42 29.34
C LEU A 98 14.13 -0.81 30.52
N GLN A 99 13.39 -1.63 31.28
CA GLN A 99 12.65 -1.19 32.48
C GLN A 99 13.56 -0.65 33.59
N LYS A 100 14.78 -1.17 33.72
CA LYS A 100 15.78 -0.69 34.69
C LYS A 100 16.58 0.51 34.18
N SER A 101 16.35 0.97 32.94
CA SER A 101 17.09 2.06 32.35
C SER A 101 16.55 3.44 32.81
N PRO A 102 17.39 4.49 32.85
CA PRO A 102 16.95 5.83 33.26
C PRO A 102 15.95 6.47 32.29
N ILE A 103 15.76 5.89 31.09
CA ILE A 103 14.85 6.38 30.04
C ILE A 103 13.56 5.53 30.02
N ALA A 104 13.40 4.56 30.92
CA ALA A 104 12.28 3.60 30.91
C ALA A 104 10.89 4.29 30.78
N GLU A 105 10.65 5.35 31.54
CA GLU A 105 9.39 6.10 31.53
C GLU A 105 9.12 6.84 30.20
N GLN A 106 10.15 7.06 29.38
CA GLN A 106 10.06 7.76 28.10
C GLN A 106 9.94 6.80 26.90
N LEU A 107 10.05 5.48 27.14
CA LEU A 107 9.93 4.46 26.09
C LEU A 107 8.45 4.17 25.82
N GLU A 108 7.96 4.55 24.65
CA GLU A 108 6.59 4.23 24.20
C GLU A 108 6.37 2.72 24.14
N LEU A 109 7.42 1.93 23.89
CA LEU A 109 7.34 0.46 23.98
C LEU A 109 6.92 -0.06 25.37
N LEU A 110 7.35 0.57 26.46
CA LEU A 110 7.03 0.13 27.83
C LEU A 110 5.73 0.75 28.35
N HIS A 111 5.44 1.95 27.88
CA HIS A 111 4.24 2.69 28.23
C HIS A 111 3.57 3.16 26.93
N PRO A 112 2.91 2.26 26.20
CA PRO A 112 2.18 2.65 25.01
C PRO A 112 1.16 3.69 25.45
N HIS A 113 1.34 4.93 25.02
CA HIS A 113 0.35 5.96 25.30
C HIS A 113 -0.96 5.51 24.66
N ILE A 114 -1.92 5.12 25.48
CA ILE A 114 -3.34 4.96 25.10
C ILE A 114 -3.90 6.36 24.85
N GLU A 115 -3.25 7.13 23.97
CA GLU A 115 -3.95 8.17 23.24
C GLU A 115 -4.82 7.39 22.27
N ALA A 116 -6.11 7.29 22.60
CA ALA A 116 -7.14 6.79 21.70
C ALA A 116 -6.85 7.33 20.29
N GLU A 117 -6.30 6.48 19.42
CA GLU A 117 -6.03 6.85 18.05
C GLU A 117 -7.39 7.21 17.47
N ALA A 118 -7.63 8.51 17.36
CA ALA A 118 -8.75 9.12 16.67
C ALA A 118 -8.56 8.90 15.16
N ASN A 119 -8.52 7.64 14.75
CA ASN A 119 -8.62 7.24 13.37
C ASN A 119 -10.02 7.63 12.92
N LEU A 120 -10.14 8.42 11.85
CA LEU A 120 -11.42 8.66 11.19
C LEU A 120 -12.12 7.35 10.77
N LEU A 121 -11.34 6.27 10.56
CA LEU A 121 -11.85 4.91 10.37
C LEU A 121 -12.39 4.27 11.66
N ALA A 122 -11.87 4.63 12.83
CA ALA A 122 -12.44 4.25 14.12
C ALA A 122 -13.69 5.06 14.45
N TYR A 123 -13.80 6.34 14.02
CA TYR A 123 -15.04 7.11 14.11
C TYR A 123 -16.11 6.65 13.11
N ALA A 124 -15.73 6.36 11.86
CA ALA A 124 -16.63 5.74 10.87
C ALA A 124 -17.02 4.32 11.30
N GLY A 125 -16.07 3.57 11.84
CA GLY A 125 -16.25 2.29 12.50
C GLY A 125 -17.21 2.40 13.67
N GLN A 126 -17.03 3.33 14.60
CA GLN A 126 -17.94 3.57 15.74
C GLN A 126 -19.33 4.02 15.31
N TRP A 127 -19.47 4.78 14.22
CA TRP A 127 -20.78 5.12 13.66
C TRP A 127 -21.50 3.87 13.10
N ILE A 128 -20.75 2.92 12.52
CA ILE A 128 -21.27 1.64 12.03
C ILE A 128 -21.48 0.62 13.17
N PHE A 129 -20.57 0.56 14.15
CA PHE A 129 -20.58 -0.36 15.29
C PHE A 129 -21.59 0.07 16.36
N GLY A 130 -21.85 1.37 16.48
CA GLY A 130 -22.91 1.94 17.31
C GLY A 130 -24.32 1.58 16.86
N LEU A 131 -24.51 1.19 15.58
CA LEU A 131 -25.74 0.58 15.09
C LEU A 131 -25.92 -0.88 15.56
N PHE A 132 -24.86 -1.53 16.07
CA PHE A 132 -24.85 -2.94 16.49
C PHE A 132 -24.55 -3.17 17.98
N GLY A 133 -24.61 -2.14 18.82
CA GLY A 133 -24.72 -2.29 20.28
C GLY A 133 -23.49 -2.87 21.00
N GLY A 134 -22.28 -2.69 20.46
CA GLY A 134 -21.04 -3.08 21.15
C GLY A 134 -20.60 -2.03 22.18
N THR A 135 -20.49 -2.41 23.45
CA THR A 135 -19.78 -1.62 24.48
C THR A 135 -18.27 -1.82 24.31
N ALA A 136 -17.51 -0.73 24.23
CA ALA A 136 -16.05 -0.80 24.26
C ALA A 136 -15.59 -1.29 25.65
N GLU A 137 -14.86 -2.41 25.69
CA GLU A 137 -14.22 -2.90 26.90
C GLU A 137 -13.10 -1.94 27.34
N PRO A 138 -12.87 -1.77 28.65
CA PRO A 138 -11.79 -0.95 29.16
C PRO A 138 -10.44 -1.57 28.77
N VAL A 139 -9.52 -0.74 28.28
CA VAL A 139 -8.16 -1.15 27.90
C VAL A 139 -7.36 -1.43 29.18
N GLU A 140 -7.09 -2.70 29.48
CA GLU A 140 -6.19 -3.12 30.57
C GLU A 140 -4.73 -2.70 30.26
N GLU A 141 -3.93 -2.49 31.31
CA GLU A 141 -2.49 -2.26 31.15
C GLU A 141 -1.85 -3.45 30.42
N PRO A 142 -0.98 -3.20 29.42
CA PRO A 142 -0.39 -4.27 28.62
C PRO A 142 0.41 -5.21 29.50
N SER A 143 0.16 -6.51 29.36
CA SER A 143 0.91 -7.52 30.09
C SER A 143 2.37 -7.54 29.63
N LEU A 144 3.29 -8.03 30.48
CA LEU A 144 4.69 -8.23 30.06
C LEU A 144 4.80 -9.09 28.79
N THR A 145 3.87 -10.03 28.59
CA THR A 145 3.81 -10.85 27.38
C THR A 145 3.47 -10.04 26.13
N ASP A 146 2.58 -9.05 26.23
CA ASP A 146 2.20 -8.20 25.09
C ASP A 146 3.37 -7.30 24.68
N ILE A 147 4.05 -6.70 25.67
CA ILE A 147 5.24 -5.86 25.44
C ILE A 147 6.37 -6.65 24.76
N VAL A 148 6.57 -7.90 25.19
CA VAL A 148 7.58 -8.79 24.60
C VAL A 148 7.23 -9.14 23.16
N GLU A 149 5.98 -9.48 22.86
CA GLU A 149 5.56 -9.76 21.48
C GLU A 149 5.61 -8.51 20.60
N GLU A 150 5.27 -7.34 21.15
CA GLU A 150 5.42 -6.07 20.45
C GLU A 150 6.89 -5.76 20.10
N LEU A 151 7.81 -5.96 21.04
CA LEU A 151 9.24 -5.84 20.77
C LEU A 151 9.69 -6.82 19.68
N ARG A 152 9.25 -8.09 19.74
CA ARG A 152 9.57 -9.10 18.71
C ARG A 152 9.07 -8.69 17.32
N ASN A 153 7.87 -8.11 17.22
CA ASN A 153 7.31 -7.61 15.97
C ASN A 153 8.06 -6.38 15.42
N ARG A 154 8.66 -5.57 16.29
CA ARG A 154 9.49 -4.41 15.92
C ARG A 154 10.92 -4.79 15.50
N ILE A 155 11.38 -5.99 15.82
CA ILE A 155 12.73 -6.49 15.53
C ILE A 155 12.77 -7.18 14.16
N VAL A 156 13.64 -6.70 13.28
CA VAL A 156 14.01 -7.35 12.03
C VAL A 156 15.49 -7.67 12.06
N VAL A 157 15.83 -8.95 11.96
CA VAL A 157 17.21 -9.42 11.95
C VAL A 157 17.50 -10.06 10.60
N THR A 158 18.55 -9.59 9.91
CA THR A 158 18.92 -10.07 8.58
C THR A 158 20.41 -10.36 8.50
N PRO A 159 20.81 -11.55 7.99
CA PRO A 159 22.22 -11.83 7.70
C PRO A 159 22.70 -11.00 6.50
N ILE A 160 23.91 -10.46 6.58
CA ILE A 160 24.54 -9.76 5.45
C ILE A 160 25.24 -10.80 4.57
N ARG A 161 24.79 -10.92 3.32
CA ARG A 161 25.30 -11.90 2.35
C ARG A 161 26.83 -11.84 2.23
N ASP A 162 27.44 -13.01 2.14
CA ASP A 162 28.89 -13.20 1.99
C ASP A 162 29.74 -12.62 3.13
N THR A 163 29.16 -12.39 4.32
CA THR A 163 29.87 -11.88 5.51
C THR A 163 29.48 -12.64 6.78
N ASP A 164 30.28 -12.50 7.85
CA ASP A 164 29.95 -12.99 9.20
C ASP A 164 29.10 -11.99 9.99
N MET A 165 28.41 -11.09 9.29
CA MET A 165 27.72 -9.97 9.93
C MET A 165 26.21 -10.17 9.93
N ILE A 166 25.60 -9.84 11.06
CA ILE A 166 24.16 -9.73 11.24
C ILE A 166 23.79 -8.26 11.38
N GLU A 167 22.78 -7.85 10.63
CA GLU A 167 22.15 -6.56 10.77
C GLU A 167 20.88 -6.69 11.61
N ILE A 168 20.80 -5.91 12.69
CA ILE A 168 19.62 -5.81 13.56
C ILE A 168 18.97 -4.46 13.30
N LYS A 169 17.68 -4.47 12.98
CA LYS A 169 16.83 -3.30 12.81
C LYS A 169 15.72 -3.32 13.83
N VAL A 170 15.51 -2.20 14.52
CA VAL A 170 14.35 -2.03 15.41
C VAL A 170 13.57 -0.79 14.99
N SER A 171 12.26 -0.96 14.86
CA SER A 171 11.32 0.13 14.58
C SER A 171 10.74 0.73 15.86
N ALA A 172 10.70 2.06 15.96
CA ALA A 172 10.04 2.79 17.04
C ALA A 172 9.49 4.15 16.57
N SER A 173 8.64 4.79 17.36
CA SER A 173 8.06 6.10 16.99
C SER A 173 9.01 7.27 17.23
N SER A 174 10.03 7.08 18.06
CA SER A 174 11.11 8.04 18.31
C SER A 174 12.44 7.55 17.71
N PRO A 175 13.24 8.45 17.08
CA PRO A 175 14.59 8.10 16.61
C PRO A 175 15.53 7.63 17.73
N GLU A 176 15.46 8.28 18.89
CA GLU A 176 16.31 7.97 20.04
C GLU A 176 15.89 6.64 20.67
N GLU A 177 14.58 6.39 20.77
CA GLU A 177 14.03 5.13 21.24
C GLU A 177 14.47 3.97 20.34
N ALA A 178 14.35 4.11 19.02
CA ALA A 178 14.77 3.08 18.07
C ALA A 178 16.25 2.71 18.26
N ALA A 179 17.12 3.71 18.37
CA ALA A 179 18.56 3.50 18.58
C ALA A 179 18.84 2.88 19.96
N PHE A 180 18.15 3.32 21.00
CA PHE A 180 18.35 2.82 22.36
C PHE A 180 17.92 1.35 22.51
N ILE A 181 16.75 0.99 21.98
CA ILE A 181 16.27 -0.39 21.99
C ILE A 181 17.21 -1.28 21.18
N THR A 182 17.62 -0.86 19.98
CA THR A 182 18.54 -1.63 19.12
C THR A 182 19.88 -1.88 19.83
N ASN A 183 20.45 -0.85 20.45
CA ASN A 183 21.71 -0.97 21.20
C ASN A 183 21.55 -1.84 22.45
N THR A 184 20.42 -1.75 23.15
CA THR A 184 20.15 -2.56 24.34
C THR A 184 20.00 -4.03 23.96
N LEU A 185 19.28 -4.33 22.87
CA LEU A 185 19.16 -5.69 22.32
C LEU A 185 20.53 -6.26 21.93
N ALA A 186 21.33 -5.50 21.19
CA ALA A 186 22.68 -5.90 20.79
C ALA A 186 23.58 -6.22 22.01
N LYS A 187 23.53 -5.38 23.05
CA LYS A 187 24.27 -5.59 24.31
C LYS A 187 23.74 -6.79 25.11
N SER A 188 22.43 -6.96 25.22
CA SER A 188 21.80 -8.13 25.85
C SER A 188 22.24 -9.42 25.19
N TYR A 189 22.33 -9.41 23.86
CA TYR A 189 22.75 -10.56 23.09
C TYR A 189 24.24 -10.88 23.26
N SER A 190 25.11 -9.87 23.12
CA SER A 190 26.56 -10.05 23.29
C SER A 190 26.89 -10.54 24.70
N GLU A 191 26.25 -9.99 25.74
CA GLU A 191 26.39 -10.48 27.12
C GLU A 191 25.89 -11.91 27.30
N ARG A 192 24.72 -12.27 26.74
CA ARG A 192 24.21 -13.64 26.81
C ARG A 192 25.16 -14.63 26.14
N SER A 193 25.72 -14.26 24.98
CA SER A 193 26.69 -15.08 24.25
C SER A 193 27.99 -15.27 25.05
N ARG A 194 28.49 -14.21 25.70
CA ARG A 194 29.65 -14.26 26.61
C ARG A 194 29.39 -15.16 27.81
N LEU A 195 28.26 -14.97 28.50
CA LEU A 195 27.88 -15.78 29.67
C LEU A 195 27.70 -17.26 29.30
N SER A 196 27.12 -17.55 28.14
CA SER A 196 26.98 -18.92 27.66
C SER A 196 28.34 -19.58 27.38
N SER A 197 29.28 -18.83 26.80
CA SER A 197 30.63 -19.34 26.51
C SER A 197 31.44 -19.57 27.79
N GLN A 198 31.30 -18.69 28.79
CA GLN A 198 31.91 -18.86 30.10
C GLN A 198 31.29 -20.01 30.92
N ALA A 199 29.98 -20.22 30.82
CA ALA A 199 29.28 -21.25 31.60
C ALA A 199 29.80 -22.66 31.34
N GLU A 200 30.16 -22.96 30.09
CA GLU A 200 30.74 -24.25 29.72
C GLU A 200 32.12 -24.48 30.35
N VAL A 201 33.02 -23.51 30.21
CA VAL A 201 34.38 -23.59 30.78
C VAL A 201 34.32 -23.62 32.31
N ARG A 202 33.40 -22.85 32.90
CA ARG A 202 33.15 -22.85 34.35
C ARG A 202 32.77 -24.22 34.88
N GLN A 203 31.97 -25.00 34.15
CA GLN A 203 31.59 -26.35 34.57
C GLN A 203 32.82 -27.27 34.69
N VAL A 204 33.73 -27.21 33.72
CA VAL A 204 34.98 -27.97 33.75
C VAL A 204 35.89 -27.48 34.87
N LYS A 205 36.03 -26.16 35.04
CA LYS A 205 36.82 -25.56 36.11
C LYS A 205 36.34 -26.02 37.50
N ASN A 206 35.03 -25.97 37.74
CA ASN A 206 34.45 -26.37 39.02
C ASN A 206 34.68 -27.87 39.31
N PHE A 207 34.62 -28.72 38.27
CA PHE A 207 34.98 -30.13 38.41
C PHE A 207 36.45 -30.32 38.77
N LEU A 208 37.37 -29.63 38.07
CA LEU A 208 38.80 -29.69 38.38
C LEU A 208 39.11 -29.16 39.79
N GLU A 209 38.42 -28.12 40.24
CA GLU A 209 38.55 -27.58 41.60
C GLU A 209 38.19 -28.62 42.67
N GLU A 210 37.07 -29.33 42.47
CA GLU A 210 36.65 -30.41 43.36
C GLU A 210 37.66 -31.57 43.36
N GLN A 211 38.18 -31.96 42.19
CA GLN A 211 39.22 -33.00 42.10
C GLN A 211 40.54 -32.57 42.75
N LEU A 212 40.94 -31.30 42.58
CA LEU A 212 42.17 -30.75 43.15
C LEU A 212 42.12 -30.76 44.69
N GLN A 213 40.98 -30.41 45.29
CA GLN A 213 40.79 -30.49 46.74
C GLN A 213 40.85 -31.94 47.27
N ASN A 214 40.38 -32.90 46.47
CA ASN A 214 40.41 -34.31 46.85
C ASN A 214 41.84 -34.88 46.78
N ILE A 215 42.58 -34.58 45.70
CA ILE A 215 43.96 -35.04 45.56
C ILE A 215 44.90 -34.35 46.54
N GLU A 216 44.66 -33.07 46.88
CA GLU A 216 45.42 -32.37 47.93
C GLU A 216 45.33 -33.10 49.29
N LYS A 217 44.13 -33.56 49.66
CA LYS A 217 43.93 -34.36 50.89
C LYS A 217 44.60 -35.73 50.80
N GLN A 218 44.56 -36.38 49.63
CA GLN A 218 45.20 -37.68 49.40
C GLN A 218 46.72 -37.57 49.49
N LEU A 219 47.31 -36.55 48.85
CA LEU A 219 48.73 -36.24 48.90
C LEU A 219 49.20 -35.98 50.33
N ALA A 220 48.51 -35.11 51.07
CA ALA A 220 48.86 -34.83 52.46
C ALA A 220 48.81 -36.10 53.34
N HIS A 221 47.86 -36.99 53.07
CA HIS A 221 47.76 -38.27 53.77
C HIS A 221 48.91 -39.22 53.39
N SER A 222 49.21 -39.40 52.10
CA SER A 222 50.26 -40.30 51.63
C SER A 222 51.66 -39.83 52.01
N GLU A 223 51.92 -38.52 52.00
CA GLU A 223 53.16 -37.91 52.53
C GLU A 223 53.34 -38.18 54.03
N GLU A 224 52.29 -38.00 54.83
CA GLU A 224 52.36 -38.22 56.27
C GLU A 224 52.53 -39.72 56.62
N GLU A 225 51.88 -40.63 55.89
CA GLU A 225 52.09 -42.07 56.02
C GLU A 225 53.54 -42.47 55.67
N LEU A 226 54.07 -41.93 54.56
CA LEU A 226 55.46 -42.17 54.14
C LEU A 226 56.45 -41.65 55.18
N LYS A 227 56.25 -40.43 55.67
CA LYS A 227 57.07 -39.78 56.69
C LYS A 227 57.04 -40.57 58.01
N SER A 228 55.85 -40.93 58.48
CA SER A 228 55.66 -41.75 59.69
C SER A 228 56.34 -43.11 59.58
N PHE A 229 56.24 -43.76 58.41
CA PHE A 229 56.90 -45.04 58.16
C PHE A 229 58.44 -44.92 58.16
N LYS A 230 58.99 -43.91 57.49
CA LYS A 230 60.45 -43.62 57.45
C LYS A 230 61.01 -43.37 58.85
N GLN A 231 60.30 -42.60 59.68
CA GLN A 231 60.69 -42.31 61.07
C GLN A 231 60.65 -43.55 61.97
N ASN A 232 59.58 -44.35 61.90
CA ASN A 232 59.38 -45.50 62.77
C ASN A 232 60.30 -46.69 62.45
N GLN A 233 60.54 -46.95 61.16
CA GLN A 233 61.33 -48.11 60.71
C GLN A 233 62.81 -47.80 60.49
N LYS A 234 63.22 -46.52 60.55
CA LYS A 234 64.59 -46.05 60.30
C LYS A 234 65.17 -46.48 58.95
N VAL A 235 64.32 -46.68 57.94
CA VAL A 235 64.72 -47.03 56.57
C VAL A 235 64.77 -45.74 55.75
N VAL A 236 65.93 -45.45 55.15
CA VAL A 236 66.19 -44.13 54.54
C VAL A 236 66.23 -44.18 53.01
N ALA A 237 66.54 -45.33 52.40
CA ALA A 237 66.67 -45.44 50.96
C ALA A 237 66.25 -46.82 50.42
N LEU A 238 65.64 -46.79 49.23
CA LEU A 238 65.39 -47.96 48.41
C LEU A 238 66.58 -48.18 47.44
N PRO A 239 66.81 -49.42 46.97
CA PRO A 239 67.77 -49.67 45.89
C PRO A 239 67.43 -48.88 44.64
N ASN A 240 68.46 -48.47 43.87
CA ASN A 240 68.28 -47.69 42.63
C ASN A 240 67.34 -48.39 41.63
N GLU A 241 67.38 -49.72 41.54
CA GLU A 241 66.50 -50.52 40.69
C GLU A 241 65.02 -50.38 41.09
N THR A 242 64.73 -50.35 42.40
CA THR A 242 63.39 -50.13 42.93
C THR A 242 62.94 -48.69 42.75
N GLN A 243 63.83 -47.71 42.92
CA GLN A 243 63.53 -46.30 42.67
C GLN A 243 63.19 -46.05 41.20
N GLU A 244 63.92 -46.67 40.27
CA GLU A 244 63.62 -46.56 38.84
C GLU A 244 62.29 -47.24 38.48
N LEU A 245 61.97 -48.39 39.10
CA LEU A 245 60.66 -49.02 38.94
C LEU A 245 59.52 -48.12 39.46
N ILE A 246 59.69 -47.49 40.62
CA ILE A 246 58.73 -46.51 41.16
C ILE A 246 58.59 -45.30 40.22
N ARG A 247 59.71 -44.78 39.70
CA ARG A 247 59.71 -43.65 38.75
C ARG A 247 58.90 -43.99 37.49
N LYS A 248 59.16 -45.15 36.88
CA LYS A 248 58.41 -45.63 35.70
C LYS A 248 56.94 -45.85 36.02
N LEU A 249 56.63 -46.45 37.16
CA LEU A 249 55.26 -46.71 37.57
C LEU A 249 54.49 -45.40 37.83
N ALA A 250 55.12 -44.43 38.51
CA ALA A 250 54.56 -43.08 38.70
C ALA A 250 54.42 -42.32 37.37
N GLU A 251 55.31 -42.56 36.41
CA GLU A 251 55.21 -41.99 35.07
C GLU A 251 53.96 -42.50 34.34
N PHE A 252 53.75 -43.81 34.29
CA PHE A 252 52.59 -44.43 33.64
C PHE A 252 51.28 -44.20 34.40
N GLU A 253 51.29 -44.23 35.73
CA GLU A 253 50.11 -43.86 36.53
C GLU A 253 49.75 -42.38 36.34
N GLY A 254 50.73 -41.49 36.18
CA GLY A 254 50.50 -40.10 35.78
C GLY A 254 49.80 -40.01 34.42
N LEU A 255 50.32 -40.69 33.39
CA LEU A 255 49.71 -40.71 32.05
C LEU A 255 48.31 -41.33 32.04
N TYR A 256 48.08 -42.37 32.85
CA TYR A 256 46.76 -42.97 33.04
C TYR A 256 45.78 -41.99 33.66
N ASN A 257 46.18 -41.31 34.75
CA ASN A 257 45.34 -40.34 35.43
C ASN A 257 45.08 -39.08 34.58
N GLU A 258 46.04 -38.67 33.75
CA GLU A 258 45.84 -37.63 32.74
C GLU A 258 44.73 -38.02 31.75
N ALA A 259 44.84 -39.21 31.14
CA ALA A 259 43.82 -39.72 30.22
C ALA A 259 42.46 -39.92 30.91
N LEU A 260 42.45 -40.32 32.19
CA LEU A 260 41.23 -40.49 32.98
C LEU A 260 40.57 -39.16 33.28
N THR A 261 41.37 -38.13 33.55
CA THR A 261 40.91 -36.75 33.77
C THR A 261 40.30 -36.19 32.49
N GLU A 262 40.95 -36.42 31.35
CA GLU A 262 40.43 -36.04 30.03
C GLU A 262 39.10 -36.75 29.73
N PHE A 263 39.01 -38.05 30.01
CA PHE A 263 37.77 -38.83 29.88
C PHE A 263 36.66 -38.28 30.77
N ASN A 264 36.94 -38.03 32.05
CA ASN A 264 35.96 -37.49 32.99
C ASN A 264 35.53 -36.06 32.64
N SER A 265 36.45 -35.21 32.18
CA SER A 265 36.14 -33.88 31.68
C SER A 265 35.18 -33.94 30.47
N ASN A 266 35.46 -34.82 29.49
CA ASN A 266 34.55 -35.04 28.36
C ASN A 266 33.19 -35.58 28.82
N LYS A 267 33.15 -36.46 29.83
CA LYS A 267 31.90 -36.92 30.44
C LYS A 267 31.11 -35.79 31.09
N GLN A 268 31.76 -34.85 31.78
CA GLN A 268 31.09 -33.66 32.32
C GLN A 268 30.55 -32.73 31.24
N ARG A 269 31.29 -32.56 30.13
CA ARG A 269 30.81 -31.81 28.95
C ARG A 269 29.58 -32.49 28.33
N LEU A 270 29.58 -33.81 28.23
CA LEU A 270 28.43 -34.58 27.73
C LEU A 270 27.19 -34.33 28.59
N LEU A 271 27.32 -34.41 29.92
CA LEU A 271 26.22 -34.12 30.85
C LEU A 271 25.66 -32.70 30.69
N TYR A 272 26.53 -31.72 30.44
CA TYR A 272 26.11 -30.35 30.18
C TYR A 272 25.32 -30.22 28.86
N VAL A 273 25.82 -30.84 27.79
CA VAL A 273 25.15 -30.84 26.48
C VAL A 273 23.81 -31.59 26.53
N ASP A 274 23.75 -32.74 27.21
CA ASP A 274 22.52 -33.51 27.41
C ASP A 274 21.47 -32.69 28.16
N LYS A 275 21.88 -31.94 29.20
CA LYS A 275 20.98 -31.03 29.91
C LYS A 275 20.43 -29.94 28.98
N GLN A 276 21.27 -29.33 28.14
CA GLN A 276 20.81 -28.33 27.16
C GLN A 276 19.85 -28.91 26.12
N LEU A 277 20.07 -30.15 25.69
CA LEU A 277 19.15 -30.85 24.78
C LEU A 277 17.79 -31.13 25.44
N GLN A 278 17.79 -31.57 26.71
CA GLN A 278 16.56 -31.81 27.48
C GLN A 278 15.75 -30.53 27.73
N ASP A 279 16.42 -29.45 28.14
CA ASP A 279 15.78 -28.16 28.42
C ASP A 279 15.09 -27.57 27.17
N ASN A 280 15.59 -27.90 25.97
CA ASN A 280 15.05 -27.41 24.69
C ASN A 280 13.83 -28.19 24.16
N LYS A 281 13.30 -29.20 24.89
CA LYS A 281 12.02 -29.92 24.61
C LYS A 281 11.79 -30.40 23.15
N GLN A 282 12.83 -30.55 22.33
CA GLN A 282 12.73 -31.22 21.03
C GLN A 282 13.21 -32.66 21.19
N ASN A 283 12.27 -33.60 21.16
CA ASN A 283 12.58 -35.02 20.99
C ASN A 283 13.12 -35.23 19.57
N PHE A 284 14.41 -34.96 19.37
CA PHE A 284 15.13 -35.56 18.26
C PHE A 284 15.25 -37.06 18.55
N ASP A 285 14.85 -37.90 17.59
CA ASP A 285 15.21 -39.33 17.55
C ASP A 285 16.72 -39.46 17.27
N LEU A 286 17.52 -39.07 18.26
CA LEU A 286 18.98 -39.17 18.30
C LEU A 286 19.45 -40.62 18.10
N GLU A 287 18.62 -41.60 18.46
CA GLU A 287 18.90 -43.02 18.32
C GLU A 287 19.13 -43.44 16.87
N ASN A 288 18.60 -42.73 15.86
CA ASN A 288 18.79 -43.11 14.46
C ASN A 288 20.05 -42.49 13.81
N ILE A 289 20.63 -41.45 14.41
CA ILE A 289 21.80 -40.74 13.84
C ILE A 289 23.11 -41.41 14.27
N SER A 290 23.18 -41.93 15.50
CA SER A 290 24.38 -42.60 16.04
C SER A 290 24.71 -43.96 15.43
N VAL A 291 23.93 -44.47 14.46
CA VAL A 291 23.91 -45.91 14.11
C VAL A 291 24.41 -46.22 12.69
N THR A 292 24.97 -45.27 11.93
CA THR A 292 25.57 -45.69 10.64
C THR A 292 26.79 -46.60 10.90
N PRO A 293 26.82 -47.84 10.34
CA PRO A 293 27.91 -48.79 10.62
C PRO A 293 29.30 -48.25 10.25
N TYR A 294 29.36 -47.34 9.29
CA TYR A 294 30.58 -46.64 8.89
C TYR A 294 31.09 -45.69 9.99
N PHE A 295 30.20 -44.94 10.62
CA PHE A 295 30.51 -44.00 11.70
C PHE A 295 31.06 -44.71 12.94
N GLU A 296 30.42 -45.79 13.39
CA GLU A 296 30.94 -46.65 14.46
C GLU A 296 32.28 -47.30 14.09
N GLY A 297 32.45 -47.67 12.80
CA GLY A 297 33.71 -48.18 12.29
C GLY A 297 34.88 -47.20 12.45
N LEU A 298 34.65 -45.92 12.12
CA LEU A 298 35.65 -44.86 12.27
C LEU A 298 36.03 -44.63 13.73
N LYS A 299 35.05 -44.53 14.64
CA LYS A 299 35.31 -44.37 16.09
C LYS A 299 36.17 -45.50 16.63
N LYS A 300 35.85 -46.74 16.26
CA LYS A 300 36.61 -47.93 16.68
C LYS A 300 38.05 -47.89 16.18
N GLN A 301 38.27 -47.54 14.92
CA GLN A 301 39.63 -47.44 14.34
C GLN A 301 40.46 -46.36 15.03
N ILE A 302 39.86 -45.21 15.33
CA ILE A 302 40.54 -44.12 16.07
C ILE A 302 40.97 -44.62 17.45
N GLY A 303 40.06 -45.24 18.20
CA GLY A 303 40.38 -45.82 19.52
C GLY A 303 41.49 -46.87 19.45
N GLU A 304 41.43 -47.79 18.48
CA GLU A 304 42.48 -48.81 18.29
C GLU A 304 43.86 -48.18 17.99
N LEU A 305 43.92 -47.13 17.16
CA LEU A 305 45.17 -46.43 16.89
C LEU A 305 45.68 -45.66 18.11
N GLN A 306 44.80 -45.02 18.88
CA GLN A 306 45.18 -44.37 20.13
C GLN A 306 45.74 -45.36 21.15
N GLY A 307 45.13 -46.54 21.28
CA GLY A 307 45.66 -47.64 22.11
C GLY A 307 47.03 -48.12 21.64
N LYS A 308 47.21 -48.36 20.32
CA LYS A 308 48.51 -48.75 19.74
C LYS A 308 49.60 -47.70 19.97
N ARG A 309 49.26 -46.41 19.80
CA ARG A 309 50.16 -45.28 20.07
C ARG A 309 50.58 -45.25 21.53
N ALA A 310 49.64 -45.45 22.46
CA ALA A 310 49.94 -45.49 23.90
C ALA A 310 50.92 -46.63 24.25
N LEU A 311 50.67 -47.84 23.74
CA LEU A 311 51.56 -48.99 23.93
C LEU A 311 52.95 -48.74 23.34
N TYR A 312 53.03 -48.14 22.14
CA TYR A 312 54.31 -47.81 21.51
C TYR A 312 55.08 -46.76 22.31
N THR A 313 54.40 -45.71 22.76
CA THR A 313 54.97 -44.66 23.61
C THR A 313 55.51 -45.24 24.91
N ALA A 314 54.76 -46.15 25.54
CA ALA A 314 55.21 -46.82 26.74
C ALA A 314 56.46 -47.69 26.53
N ASN A 315 56.56 -48.37 25.40
CA ASN A 315 57.77 -49.12 25.04
C ASN A 315 58.99 -48.19 24.90
N LEU A 316 58.83 -47.01 24.29
CA LEU A 316 59.90 -46.03 24.15
C LEU A 316 60.35 -45.45 25.50
N ILE A 317 59.40 -45.13 26.39
CA ILE A 317 59.69 -44.68 27.76
C ILE A 317 60.46 -45.77 28.51
N ASN A 318 60.03 -47.03 28.41
CA ASN A 318 60.70 -48.14 29.10
C ASN A 318 62.16 -48.33 28.65
N GLN A 319 62.44 -48.09 27.36
CA GLN A 319 63.79 -48.19 26.79
C GLN A 319 64.63 -46.90 26.96
N GLY A 320 64.05 -45.82 27.49
CA GLY A 320 64.74 -44.53 27.65
C GLY A 320 64.97 -43.77 26.33
N TYR A 321 64.27 -44.15 25.25
CA TYR A 321 64.40 -43.55 23.92
C TYR A 321 63.27 -42.59 23.57
N TYR A 322 62.35 -42.32 24.50
CA TYR A 322 61.21 -41.44 24.24
C TYR A 322 61.66 -40.05 23.76
N ARG A 323 61.11 -39.65 22.63
CA ARG A 323 61.18 -38.30 22.07
C ARG A 323 59.79 -37.94 21.59
N GLU A 324 59.34 -36.74 21.90
CA GLU A 324 58.03 -36.26 21.44
C GLU A 324 57.91 -36.32 19.90
N ASP A 325 59.02 -36.13 19.19
CA ASP A 325 59.05 -36.04 17.73
C ASP A 325 59.38 -37.39 17.03
N ASP A 326 59.08 -38.53 17.66
CA ASP A 326 59.36 -39.85 17.08
C ASP A 326 58.60 -40.08 15.74
N PRO A 327 59.24 -40.59 14.67
CA PRO A 327 58.60 -40.79 13.37
C PRO A 327 57.40 -41.74 13.37
N GLN A 328 57.37 -42.76 14.24
CA GLN A 328 56.23 -43.69 14.34
C GLN A 328 55.09 -43.07 15.15
N ILE A 329 55.40 -42.29 16.20
CA ILE A 329 54.39 -41.50 16.91
C ILE A 329 53.71 -40.54 15.93
N ARG A 330 54.50 -39.81 15.12
CA ARG A 330 53.96 -38.93 14.06
C ARG A 330 53.08 -39.66 13.05
N LYS A 331 53.46 -40.88 12.64
CA LYS A 331 52.60 -41.70 11.75
C LYS A 331 51.26 -42.05 12.39
N PHE A 332 51.24 -42.41 13.67
CA PHE A 332 49.98 -42.63 14.38
C PHE A 332 49.16 -41.34 14.45
N ASP A 333 49.79 -40.21 14.75
CA ASP A 333 49.13 -38.91 14.82
C ASP A 333 48.55 -38.47 13.47
N ASP A 334 49.27 -38.68 12.37
CA ASP A 334 48.79 -38.43 11.00
C ASP A 334 47.59 -39.32 10.64
N GLN A 335 47.63 -40.61 10.99
CA GLN A 335 46.53 -41.54 10.74
C GLN A 335 45.29 -41.21 11.57
N ILE A 336 45.48 -40.92 12.86
CA ILE A 336 44.42 -40.46 13.76
C ILE A 336 43.85 -39.14 13.23
N GLY A 337 44.69 -38.21 12.79
CA GLY A 337 44.28 -36.94 12.17
C GLY A 337 43.44 -37.11 10.92
N LEU A 338 43.82 -38.06 10.04
CA LEU A 338 43.05 -38.40 8.84
C LEU A 338 41.69 -39.01 9.19
N LEU A 339 41.64 -39.98 10.11
CA LEU A 339 40.38 -40.60 10.54
C LEU A 339 39.47 -39.60 11.25
N ASN A 340 40.03 -38.74 12.10
CA ASN A 340 39.30 -37.63 12.73
C ASN A 340 38.74 -36.68 11.67
N LYS A 341 39.48 -36.39 10.60
CA LYS A 341 38.98 -35.60 9.46
C LYS A 341 37.79 -36.29 8.78
N GLN A 342 37.89 -37.59 8.49
CA GLN A 342 36.79 -38.37 7.89
C GLN A 342 35.56 -38.42 8.80
N LEU A 343 35.77 -38.62 10.10
CA LEU A 343 34.71 -38.61 11.11
C LEU A 343 33.99 -37.26 11.12
N ARG A 344 34.74 -36.15 11.11
CA ARG A 344 34.18 -34.80 11.06
C ARG A 344 33.42 -34.52 9.76
N GLU A 345 33.93 -34.96 8.62
CA GLU A 345 33.23 -34.85 7.32
C GLU A 345 31.91 -35.62 7.33
N GLU A 346 31.85 -36.78 7.99
CA GLU A 346 30.64 -37.57 8.12
C GLU A 346 29.62 -36.91 9.05
N ILE A 347 30.05 -36.37 10.21
CA ILE A 347 29.20 -35.57 11.11
C ILE A 347 28.61 -34.37 10.37
N ALA A 348 29.39 -33.69 9.53
CA ALA A 348 28.93 -32.55 8.74
C ALA A 348 27.85 -32.93 7.71
N LYS A 349 27.87 -34.16 7.15
CA LYS A 349 26.81 -34.62 6.23
C LYS A 349 25.46 -34.73 6.93
N PHE A 350 25.42 -35.14 8.19
CA PHE A 350 24.17 -35.24 8.97
C PHE A 350 23.57 -33.87 9.31
N THR A 351 24.38 -32.82 9.37
CA THR A 351 23.92 -31.44 9.62
C THR A 351 23.35 -30.73 8.37
N LYS A 352 23.35 -31.39 7.20
CA LYS A 352 22.83 -30.83 5.92
C LYS A 352 21.34 -31.10 5.66
N ILE A 353 20.58 -31.64 6.60
CA ILE A 353 19.16 -31.90 6.38
C ILE A 353 18.41 -30.56 6.39
N ASP A 354 18.12 -30.05 5.20
CA ASP A 354 17.24 -28.91 4.95
C ASP A 354 15.82 -29.21 5.46
N VAL A 355 15.52 -28.80 6.70
CA VAL A 355 14.12 -28.65 7.15
C VAL A 355 13.96 -27.21 7.62
N LEU A 356 13.03 -26.52 6.94
CA LEU A 356 12.68 -25.09 7.03
C LEU A 356 12.01 -24.66 8.37
N ASP A 357 12.32 -25.30 9.50
CA ASP A 357 11.71 -25.01 10.80
C ASP A 357 12.80 -24.78 11.88
N PRO A 358 12.48 -24.25 13.09
CA PRO A 358 13.43 -23.77 14.11
C PRO A 358 14.22 -24.91 14.79
N VAL A 359 15.06 -25.58 14.01
CA VAL A 359 15.69 -26.89 14.23
C VAL A 359 17.23 -26.80 14.19
N SER A 360 17.77 -25.59 14.06
CA SER A 360 19.19 -25.39 13.75
C SER A 360 20.08 -25.26 15.01
N LEU A 361 19.51 -24.87 16.15
CA LEU A 361 20.19 -24.93 17.46
C LEU A 361 20.37 -26.38 17.95
N SER A 362 19.35 -27.23 17.76
CA SER A 362 19.41 -28.65 18.10
C SER A 362 20.49 -29.37 17.28
N SER A 363 20.63 -29.04 15.99
CA SER A 363 21.66 -29.65 15.13
C SER A 363 23.10 -29.41 15.60
N ASN A 364 23.42 -28.22 16.14
CA ASN A 364 24.75 -27.95 16.70
C ASN A 364 25.01 -28.74 17.99
N LEU A 365 24.03 -28.78 18.89
CA LEU A 365 24.13 -29.54 20.14
C LEU A 365 24.24 -31.05 19.87
N VAL A 366 23.52 -31.57 18.86
CA VAL A 366 23.64 -32.96 18.41
C VAL A 366 25.02 -33.25 17.85
N ALA A 367 25.54 -32.41 16.94
CA ALA A 367 26.89 -32.59 16.39
C ALA A 367 27.96 -32.60 17.50
N ARG A 368 27.81 -31.70 18.48
CA ARG A 368 28.70 -31.60 19.63
C ARG A 368 28.62 -32.82 20.55
N LYS A 369 27.42 -33.33 20.80
CA LYS A 369 27.22 -34.59 21.56
C LYS A 369 27.94 -35.76 20.89
N ILE A 370 27.72 -35.93 19.59
CA ILE A 370 28.30 -37.00 18.78
C ILE A 370 29.84 -36.98 18.84
N GLU A 371 30.43 -35.78 18.78
CA GLU A 371 31.88 -35.59 18.91
C GLU A 371 32.40 -35.98 20.30
N ILE A 372 31.74 -35.52 21.37
CA ILE A 372 32.13 -35.87 22.75
C ILE A 372 32.04 -37.38 22.98
N GLU A 373 30.99 -38.03 22.48
CA GLU A 373 30.84 -39.50 22.53
C GLU A 373 31.95 -40.22 21.77
N ALA A 374 32.34 -39.72 20.59
CA ALA A 374 33.45 -40.27 19.83
C ALA A 374 34.78 -40.14 20.59
N ASN A 375 35.04 -38.98 21.23
CA ASN A 375 36.23 -38.76 22.03
C ASN A 375 36.27 -39.71 23.25
N LEU A 376 35.15 -39.91 23.93
CA LEU A 376 35.04 -40.86 25.05
C LEU A 376 35.35 -42.29 24.59
N GLN A 377 34.80 -42.72 23.46
CA GLN A 377 35.03 -44.05 22.90
C GLN A 377 36.49 -44.24 22.43
N ALA A 378 37.11 -43.19 21.89
CA ALA A 378 38.50 -43.21 21.46
C ALA A 378 39.49 -43.28 22.64
N LEU A 379 39.20 -42.57 23.73
CA LEU A 379 40.02 -42.57 24.96
C LEU A 379 39.98 -43.91 25.69
N GLN A 380 38.92 -44.70 25.54
CA GLN A 380 38.75 -45.96 26.27
C GLN A 380 39.88 -46.98 26.00
N PRO A 381 40.26 -47.33 24.75
CA PRO A 381 41.41 -48.19 24.50
C PRO A 381 42.75 -47.65 25.00
N LYS A 382 42.94 -46.31 25.04
CA LYS A 382 44.13 -45.68 25.61
C LYS A 382 44.20 -45.93 27.13
N LEU A 383 43.07 -45.77 27.83
CA LEU A 383 42.96 -46.06 29.25
C LEU A 383 43.24 -47.54 29.55
N ASP A 384 42.66 -48.45 28.77
CA ASP A 384 42.84 -49.89 28.94
C ASP A 384 44.32 -50.27 28.75
N ALA A 385 44.97 -49.76 27.71
CA ALA A 385 46.40 -49.98 27.45
C ALA A 385 47.30 -49.49 28.60
N LEU A 386 47.06 -48.26 29.09
CA LEU A 386 47.84 -47.70 30.19
C LEU A 386 47.60 -48.45 31.51
N LYS A 387 46.37 -48.90 31.75
CA LYS A 387 46.02 -49.72 32.92
C LYS A 387 46.70 -51.09 32.89
N ASP A 388 46.81 -51.70 31.72
CA ASP A 388 47.53 -52.96 31.55
C ASP A 388 49.03 -52.79 31.85
N ILE A 389 49.62 -51.69 31.39
CA ILE A 389 51.02 -51.34 31.66
C ILE A 389 51.26 -51.13 33.16
N THR A 390 50.45 -50.31 33.84
CA THR A 390 50.59 -50.07 35.28
C THR A 390 50.39 -51.36 36.09
N SER A 391 49.46 -52.22 35.68
CA SER A 391 49.23 -53.54 36.30
C SER A 391 50.41 -54.51 36.11
N GLN A 392 51.13 -54.42 35.00
CA GLN A 392 52.35 -55.21 34.76
C GLN A 392 53.46 -54.79 35.74
N TYR A 393 53.76 -53.50 35.85
CA TYR A 393 54.79 -53.00 36.76
C TYR A 393 54.38 -53.12 38.23
N SER A 394 53.10 -53.05 38.57
CA SER A 394 52.61 -53.33 39.92
C SER A 394 52.90 -54.78 40.35
N ARG A 395 52.76 -55.75 39.45
CA ARG A 395 53.13 -57.16 39.72
C ARG A 395 54.64 -57.34 39.91
N GLU A 396 55.44 -56.59 39.16
CA GLU A 396 56.90 -56.57 39.34
C GLU A 396 57.27 -55.99 40.72
N LEU A 397 56.58 -54.92 41.15
CA LEU A 397 56.75 -54.34 42.48
C LEU A 397 56.41 -55.33 43.59
N GLU A 398 55.37 -56.15 43.43
CA GLU A 398 54.93 -57.19 44.40
C GLU A 398 55.97 -58.29 44.64
N SER A 399 56.97 -58.45 43.77
CA SER A 399 58.06 -59.41 43.95
C SER A 399 59.09 -58.99 45.00
N LEU A 400 59.01 -57.75 45.50
CA LEU A 400 59.95 -57.20 46.48
C LEU A 400 59.77 -57.79 47.89
N PRO A 401 60.84 -57.87 48.71
CA PRO A 401 60.75 -58.26 50.11
C PRO A 401 59.79 -57.37 50.91
N GLU A 402 59.07 -57.94 51.88
CA GLU A 402 57.92 -57.32 52.56
C GLU A 402 58.18 -55.90 53.09
N LYS A 403 59.36 -55.64 53.68
CA LYS A 403 59.73 -54.30 54.19
C LYS A 403 60.03 -53.29 53.07
N SER A 404 60.77 -53.69 52.03
CA SER A 404 61.07 -52.85 50.87
C SER A 404 59.82 -52.58 50.03
N LEU A 405 58.93 -53.58 49.90
CA LEU A 405 57.63 -53.46 49.25
C LEU A 405 56.75 -52.41 49.94
N ARG A 406 56.68 -52.42 51.28
CA ARG A 406 55.84 -51.47 52.02
C ARG A 406 56.35 -50.03 51.88
N LEU A 407 57.66 -49.81 51.97
CA LEU A 407 58.26 -48.50 51.69
C LEU A 407 57.99 -48.06 50.25
N ALA A 408 58.22 -48.96 49.28
CA ALA A 408 58.01 -48.68 47.86
C ALA A 408 56.56 -48.33 47.52
N ARG A 409 55.58 -48.97 48.16
CA ARG A 409 54.14 -48.65 47.99
C ARG A 409 53.81 -47.25 48.50
N LEU A 410 54.32 -46.86 49.66
CA LEU A 410 54.10 -45.52 50.24
C LEU A 410 54.81 -44.44 49.43
N GLU A 411 56.04 -44.71 48.98
CA GLU A 411 56.81 -43.77 48.15
C GLU A 411 56.17 -43.61 46.76
N ARG A 412 55.69 -44.69 46.15
CA ARG A 412 54.86 -44.64 44.93
C ARG A 412 53.61 -43.80 45.16
N ALA A 413 52.85 -44.07 46.22
CA ALA A 413 51.59 -43.35 46.49
C ALA A 413 51.83 -41.83 46.58
N ALA A 414 52.80 -41.40 47.40
CA ALA A 414 53.15 -39.98 47.52
C ALA A 414 53.64 -39.38 46.18
N THR A 415 54.49 -40.08 45.43
CA THR A 415 55.01 -39.59 44.14
C THR A 415 53.91 -39.45 43.09
N VAL A 416 52.97 -40.40 43.07
CA VAL A 416 51.83 -40.40 42.14
C VAL A 416 50.86 -39.28 42.51
N ASP A 417 50.52 -39.15 43.79
CA ASP A 417 49.64 -38.09 44.28
C ASP A 417 50.23 -36.70 44.00
N GLU A 418 51.55 -36.52 44.20
CA GLU A 418 52.26 -35.27 43.91
C GLU A 418 52.17 -34.94 42.41
N LYS A 419 52.41 -35.93 41.55
CA LYS A 419 52.35 -35.75 40.10
C LYS A 419 50.92 -35.41 39.64
N ILE A 420 49.90 -36.09 40.17
CA ILE A 420 48.50 -35.80 39.85
C ILE A 420 48.13 -34.41 40.35
N TYR A 421 48.54 -34.02 41.56
CA TYR A 421 48.29 -32.69 42.11
C TYR A 421 48.85 -31.59 41.21
N LEU A 422 50.13 -31.68 40.82
CA LEU A 422 50.78 -30.68 39.95
C LEU A 422 50.10 -30.59 38.58
N MET A 423 49.78 -31.73 37.96
CA MET A 423 49.05 -31.80 36.69
C MET A 423 47.65 -31.18 36.80
N MET A 424 46.90 -31.51 37.86
CA MET A 424 45.56 -30.96 38.10
C MET A 424 45.60 -29.46 38.35
N GLN A 425 46.60 -28.98 39.10
CA GLN A 425 46.81 -27.56 39.35
C GLN A 425 47.11 -26.82 38.05
N GLU A 426 48.01 -27.33 37.21
CA GLU A 426 48.30 -26.76 35.89
C GLU A 426 47.04 -26.68 35.03
N LYS A 427 46.26 -27.79 34.94
CA LYS A 427 45.04 -27.82 34.15
C LYS A 427 43.94 -26.90 34.69
N TYR A 428 43.82 -26.79 36.01
CA TYR A 428 42.91 -25.85 36.66
C TYR A 428 43.27 -24.40 36.32
N GLU A 429 44.55 -24.05 36.42
CA GLU A 429 45.06 -22.72 36.10
C GLU A 429 44.85 -22.36 34.63
N GLU A 430 45.15 -23.28 33.70
CA GLU A 430 44.88 -23.14 32.27
C GLU A 430 43.38 -22.91 32.01
N THR A 431 42.51 -23.70 32.64
CA THR A 431 41.05 -23.58 32.51
C THR A 431 40.53 -22.27 33.10
N ARG A 432 41.09 -21.82 34.22
CA ARG A 432 40.73 -20.55 34.88
C ARG A 432 41.11 -19.35 34.01
N ILE A 433 42.31 -19.35 33.44
CA ILE A 433 42.75 -18.31 32.49
C ILE A 433 41.84 -18.32 31.26
N THR A 434 41.49 -19.50 30.75
CA THR A 434 40.58 -19.66 29.62
C THR A 434 39.20 -19.08 29.92
N GLU A 435 38.59 -19.35 31.09
CA GLU A 435 37.26 -18.80 31.46
C GLU A 435 37.24 -17.27 31.42
N VAL A 436 38.30 -16.63 31.92
CA VAL A 436 38.42 -15.16 31.91
C VAL A 436 38.63 -14.63 30.50
N GLY A 437 39.38 -15.36 29.65
CA GLY A 437 39.65 -15.02 28.26
C GLY A 437 38.52 -15.34 27.28
N GLN A 438 37.47 -16.06 27.69
CA GLN A 438 36.32 -16.38 26.83
C GLN A 438 35.53 -15.10 26.48
N LEU A 439 35.76 -14.61 25.26
CA LEU A 439 34.92 -13.62 24.61
C LEU A 439 33.64 -14.30 24.09
N GLY A 440 32.51 -13.59 24.09
CA GLY A 440 31.31 -14.13 23.46
C GLY A 440 31.50 -14.30 21.95
N GLN A 441 30.76 -15.21 21.33
CA GLN A 441 30.81 -15.47 19.87
C GLN A 441 30.35 -14.29 19.01
N VAL A 442 29.97 -13.17 19.64
CA VAL A 442 29.30 -12.05 18.99
C VAL A 442 29.91 -10.75 19.48
N ARG A 443 30.42 -9.99 18.52
CA ARG A 443 31.03 -8.69 18.74
C ARG A 443 30.21 -7.61 18.05
N ILE A 444 29.99 -6.50 18.75
CA ILE A 444 29.32 -5.32 18.18
C ILE A 444 30.33 -4.57 17.31
N ILE A 445 30.03 -4.41 16.03
CA ILE A 445 30.87 -3.67 15.08
C ILE A 445 30.36 -2.23 14.97
N ASP A 446 29.08 -2.06 14.62
CA ASP A 446 28.43 -0.76 14.51
C ASP A 446 27.30 -0.67 15.54
N THR A 447 27.34 0.33 16.41
CA THR A 447 26.22 0.67 17.31
C THR A 447 25.14 1.43 16.56
N ALA A 448 23.89 1.22 16.93
CA ALA A 448 22.77 1.95 16.36
C ALA A 448 22.82 3.44 16.67
N GLN A 449 22.64 4.25 15.63
CA GLN A 449 22.50 5.71 15.72
C GLN A 449 21.05 6.11 15.50
N ALA A 450 20.64 7.25 16.07
CA ALA A 450 19.31 7.80 15.86
C ALA A 450 19.12 8.18 14.37
N PRO A 451 18.15 7.58 13.65
CA PRO A 451 17.92 7.87 12.24
C PRO A 451 17.40 9.30 12.04
N LYS A 452 17.83 9.95 10.96
CA LYS A 452 17.44 11.35 10.66
C LYS A 452 16.05 11.47 10.04
N GLU A 453 15.60 10.46 9.31
CA GLU A 453 14.33 10.46 8.58
C GLU A 453 13.49 9.23 8.96
N PRO A 454 12.16 9.38 9.04
CA PRO A 454 11.27 8.24 9.29
C PRO A 454 11.13 7.36 8.04
N VAL A 455 11.04 6.06 8.25
CA VAL A 455 10.80 5.06 7.19
C VAL A 455 9.33 5.10 6.73
N LYS A 456 8.40 5.41 7.66
CA LYS A 456 6.97 5.55 7.38
C LYS A 456 6.38 6.78 8.09
N PRO A 457 5.35 7.44 7.52
CA PRO A 457 4.85 7.26 6.16
C PRO A 457 5.78 7.90 5.11
N ARG A 458 5.89 7.28 3.92
CA ARG A 458 6.64 7.86 2.78
C ARG A 458 5.82 8.99 2.16
N LYS A 459 5.86 10.18 2.77
CA LYS A 459 5.00 11.34 2.45
C LYS A 459 4.88 11.62 0.95
N LYS A 460 6.01 11.63 0.23
CA LYS A 460 6.04 11.87 -1.22
C LYS A 460 5.27 10.80 -2.01
N LEU A 461 5.42 9.52 -1.65
CA LEU A 461 4.76 8.41 -2.34
C LEU A 461 3.24 8.48 -2.16
N TYR A 462 2.77 8.72 -0.93
CA TYR A 462 1.33 8.79 -0.66
C TYR A 462 0.68 9.98 -1.36
N LEU A 463 1.34 11.15 -1.38
CA LEU A 463 0.82 12.32 -2.12
C LEU A 463 0.75 12.06 -3.64
N VAL A 464 1.75 11.40 -4.22
CA VAL A 464 1.73 11.01 -5.65
C VAL A 464 0.60 10.02 -5.93
N LEU A 465 0.42 9.02 -5.07
CA LEU A 465 -0.64 8.03 -5.22
C LEU A 465 -2.02 8.66 -5.07
N GLY A 466 -2.20 9.54 -4.08
CA GLY A 466 -3.43 10.32 -3.88
C GLY A 466 -3.74 11.22 -5.08
N ALA A 467 -2.73 11.87 -5.66
CA ALA A 467 -2.89 12.67 -6.87
C ALA A 467 -3.36 11.84 -8.07
N LEU A 468 -2.76 10.66 -8.29
CA LEU A 468 -3.14 9.74 -9.37
C LEU A 468 -4.57 9.22 -9.19
N ILE A 469 -4.93 8.79 -7.98
CA ILE A 469 -6.28 8.30 -7.66
C ILE A 469 -7.30 9.42 -7.81
N GLY A 470 -7.02 10.62 -7.28
CA GLY A 470 -7.90 11.77 -7.38
C GLY A 470 -8.17 12.19 -8.82
N PHE A 471 -7.14 12.22 -9.66
CA PHE A 471 -7.29 12.53 -11.08
C PHE A 471 -8.05 11.42 -11.83
N GLY A 472 -7.71 10.14 -11.57
CA GLY A 472 -8.39 9.00 -12.18
C GLY A 472 -9.88 8.94 -11.86
N LEU A 473 -10.25 9.15 -10.59
CA LEU A 473 -11.65 9.24 -10.17
C LEU A 473 -12.37 10.41 -10.84
N GLY A 474 -11.72 11.57 -10.93
CA GLY A 474 -12.27 12.75 -11.59
C GLY A 474 -12.57 12.53 -13.08
N LEU A 475 -11.65 11.89 -13.79
CA LEU A 475 -11.84 11.49 -15.18
C LEU A 475 -13.03 10.52 -15.30
N GLY A 476 -13.03 9.46 -14.48
CA GLY A 476 -14.10 8.44 -14.50
C GLY A 476 -15.49 9.04 -14.26
N LEU A 477 -15.63 9.90 -13.25
CA LEU A 477 -16.90 10.58 -12.95
C LEU A 477 -17.35 11.52 -14.08
N THR A 478 -16.41 12.19 -14.74
CA THR A 478 -16.72 13.07 -15.87
C THR A 478 -17.31 12.28 -17.03
N PHE A 479 -16.72 11.14 -17.40
CA PHE A 479 -17.25 10.28 -18.45
C PHE A 479 -18.59 9.65 -18.07
N LEU A 480 -18.75 9.25 -16.80
CA LEU A 480 -20.01 8.69 -16.30
C LEU A 480 -21.17 9.69 -16.43
N PHE A 481 -20.96 10.94 -16.05
CA PHE A 481 -22.01 11.96 -16.16
C PHE A 481 -22.32 12.32 -17.62
N GLU A 482 -21.33 12.35 -18.51
CA GLU A 482 -21.60 12.58 -19.94
C GLU A 482 -22.36 11.40 -20.57
N TYR A 483 -22.07 10.16 -20.15
CA TYR A 483 -22.76 8.97 -20.65
C TYR A 483 -24.26 8.94 -20.29
N ILE A 484 -24.64 9.50 -19.14
CA ILE A 484 -26.03 9.53 -18.67
C ILE A 484 -26.85 10.65 -19.37
N ASP A 485 -26.20 11.63 -20.00
CA ASP A 485 -26.88 12.78 -20.62
C ASP A 485 -27.31 12.50 -22.07
N ASN A 486 -28.62 12.27 -22.27
CA ASN A 486 -29.22 11.98 -23.57
C ASN A 486 -29.82 13.21 -24.30
N SER A 487 -29.46 14.44 -23.90
CA SER A 487 -30.01 15.65 -24.51
C SER A 487 -29.45 15.94 -25.93
N VAL A 488 -30.30 16.49 -26.80
CA VAL A 488 -29.92 17.01 -28.12
C VAL A 488 -29.11 18.30 -27.95
N ARG A 489 -27.86 18.37 -28.41
CA ARG A 489 -26.96 19.51 -28.16
C ARG A 489 -26.39 20.16 -29.42
N SER A 490 -26.45 19.46 -30.55
CA SER A 490 -25.81 19.87 -31.79
C SER A 490 -26.71 19.67 -33.01
N ILE A 491 -26.36 20.28 -34.14
CA ILE A 491 -27.09 20.10 -35.40
C ILE A 491 -26.97 18.64 -35.84
N GLU A 492 -25.79 18.04 -35.64
CA GLU A 492 -25.50 16.65 -35.94
C GLU A 492 -26.37 15.68 -35.12
N ASP A 493 -26.68 16.01 -33.86
CA ASP A 493 -27.61 15.22 -33.04
C ASP A 493 -29.02 15.20 -33.64
N VAL A 494 -29.46 16.32 -34.24
CA VAL A 494 -30.79 16.44 -34.86
C VAL A 494 -30.84 15.70 -36.19
N GLU A 495 -29.78 15.82 -37.01
CA GLU A 495 -29.66 15.11 -38.28
C GLU A 495 -29.62 13.59 -38.08
N ARG A 496 -29.01 13.09 -36.99
CA ARG A 496 -29.03 11.66 -36.63
C ARG A 496 -30.43 11.11 -36.36
N ILE A 497 -31.35 11.96 -35.91
CA ILE A 497 -32.76 11.60 -35.69
C ILE A 497 -33.52 11.50 -37.03
N GLY A 498 -32.91 11.97 -38.14
CA GLY A 498 -33.51 12.04 -39.47
C GLY A 498 -34.25 13.35 -39.74
N LEU A 499 -34.00 14.38 -38.93
CA LEU A 499 -34.63 15.70 -39.05
C LEU A 499 -33.71 16.69 -39.78
N THR A 500 -34.23 17.40 -40.77
CA THR A 500 -33.53 18.52 -41.40
C THR A 500 -33.52 19.73 -40.46
N VAL A 501 -32.38 20.41 -40.31
CA VAL A 501 -32.28 21.64 -39.50
C VAL A 501 -32.40 22.87 -40.39
N LEU A 502 -33.47 23.65 -40.21
CA LEU A 502 -33.74 24.89 -40.95
C LEU A 502 -32.98 26.09 -40.37
N GLY A 503 -32.53 26.00 -39.13
CA GLY A 503 -31.73 27.04 -38.49
C GLY A 503 -31.37 26.69 -37.05
N SER A 504 -30.39 27.40 -36.50
CA SER A 504 -30.04 27.35 -35.08
C SER A 504 -30.11 28.74 -34.47
N ILE A 505 -30.84 28.88 -33.36
CA ILE A 505 -31.01 30.15 -32.65
C ILE A 505 -30.14 30.11 -31.39
N PRO A 506 -29.16 31.04 -31.25
CA PRO A 506 -28.37 31.13 -30.03
C PRO A 506 -29.21 31.46 -28.80
N VAL A 507 -28.75 31.06 -27.61
CA VAL A 507 -29.42 31.40 -26.34
C VAL A 507 -29.62 32.92 -26.22
N ILE A 508 -30.87 33.34 -26.05
CA ILE A 508 -31.22 34.72 -25.69
C ILE A 508 -30.99 34.87 -24.18
N LYS A 509 -29.89 35.53 -23.78
CA LYS A 509 -29.61 35.81 -22.37
C LYS A 509 -30.65 36.81 -21.82
N GLU A 510 -31.40 36.39 -20.81
CA GLU A 510 -32.51 37.18 -20.25
C GLU A 510 -32.04 38.54 -19.71
N ASP A 511 -30.89 38.58 -19.06
CA ASP A 511 -30.30 39.82 -18.51
C ASP A 511 -29.92 40.83 -19.60
N GLU A 512 -29.42 40.35 -20.74
CA GLU A 512 -29.10 41.22 -21.88
C GLU A 512 -30.37 41.69 -22.59
N ALA A 513 -31.37 40.83 -22.72
CA ALA A 513 -32.66 41.17 -23.32
C ALA A 513 -33.40 42.24 -22.50
N LEU A 514 -33.41 42.11 -21.17
CA LEU A 514 -33.99 43.09 -20.23
C LEU A 514 -33.24 44.42 -20.24
N LYS A 515 -31.89 44.40 -20.31
CA LYS A 515 -31.08 45.62 -20.44
C LYS A 515 -31.40 46.38 -21.73
N ARG A 516 -31.61 45.67 -22.84
CA ARG A 516 -31.95 46.29 -24.14
C ARG A 516 -33.36 46.89 -24.15
N LEU A 517 -34.32 46.28 -23.45
CA LEU A 517 -35.68 46.80 -23.33
C LEU A 517 -35.74 48.14 -22.57
N LYS A 518 -34.85 48.37 -21.58
CA LYS A 518 -34.81 49.61 -20.79
C LYS A 518 -34.33 50.86 -21.55
N VAL A 519 -33.75 50.70 -22.73
CA VAL A 519 -33.10 51.79 -23.50
C VAL A 519 -34.03 52.36 -24.59
N LEU A 520 -35.20 51.74 -24.83
CA LEU A 520 -36.11 52.14 -25.89
C LEU A 520 -37.15 53.17 -25.40
N PRO A 521 -37.30 54.33 -26.07
CA PRO A 521 -38.30 55.33 -25.70
C PRO A 521 -39.73 54.84 -26.00
N GLY A 522 -40.67 55.01 -25.07
CA GLY A 522 -42.11 54.78 -25.30
C GLY A 522 -42.74 53.53 -24.68
N MET A 523 -41.96 52.61 -24.10
CA MET A 523 -42.49 51.37 -23.48
C MET A 523 -42.74 51.44 -21.96
N ASN A 524 -43.15 52.59 -21.43
CA ASN A 524 -43.58 52.73 -20.03
C ASN A 524 -45.09 52.50 -19.81
N GLY A 525 -45.87 52.12 -20.84
CA GLY A 525 -47.31 51.84 -20.72
C GLY A 525 -47.65 50.35 -20.57
N ASN A 526 -48.42 50.02 -19.53
CA ASN A 526 -49.20 48.79 -19.26
C ASN A 526 -48.48 47.43 -19.40
N LEU A 527 -47.34 47.24 -18.73
CA LEU A 527 -46.78 45.91 -18.47
C LEU A 527 -46.67 45.72 -16.95
N ASP A 528 -47.73 45.17 -16.35
CA ASP A 528 -47.91 45.12 -14.89
C ASP A 528 -47.02 44.07 -14.18
N THR A 529 -46.45 43.11 -14.93
CA THR A 529 -45.63 42.01 -14.37
C THR A 529 -44.25 41.88 -15.02
N LEU A 530 -43.26 41.48 -14.21
CA LEU A 530 -41.87 41.23 -14.66
C LEU A 530 -41.80 40.17 -15.77
N GLU A 531 -42.66 39.16 -15.70
CA GLU A 531 -42.76 38.08 -16.70
C GLU A 531 -43.25 38.60 -18.05
N SER A 532 -44.22 39.52 -18.08
CA SER A 532 -44.69 40.12 -19.34
C SER A 532 -43.59 40.98 -20.00
N LYS A 533 -42.79 41.70 -19.19
CA LYS A 533 -41.61 42.45 -19.68
C LYS A 533 -40.54 41.52 -20.25
N LYS A 534 -40.26 40.40 -19.59
CA LYS A 534 -39.34 39.36 -20.08
C LYS A 534 -39.83 38.73 -21.39
N MET A 535 -41.13 38.45 -21.50
CA MET A 535 -41.72 37.88 -22.71
C MET A 535 -41.63 38.84 -23.91
N ALA A 536 -41.95 40.13 -23.72
CA ALA A 536 -41.79 41.13 -24.77
C ALA A 536 -40.31 41.32 -25.17
N ALA A 537 -39.38 41.30 -24.22
CA ALA A 537 -37.94 41.41 -24.48
C ALA A 537 -37.38 40.28 -25.38
N ARG A 538 -38.11 39.17 -25.54
CA ARG A 538 -37.74 38.06 -26.43
C ARG A 538 -38.05 38.32 -27.92
N LEU A 539 -38.73 39.41 -28.28
CA LEU A 539 -38.94 39.86 -29.66
C LEU A 539 -37.69 40.58 -30.23
N ILE A 540 -36.57 39.85 -30.26
CA ILE A 540 -35.25 40.41 -30.57
C ILE A 540 -35.16 40.97 -32.00
N THR A 541 -35.93 40.42 -32.94
CA THR A 541 -35.99 40.86 -34.34
C THR A 541 -36.64 42.24 -34.51
N HIS A 542 -37.46 42.67 -33.55
CA HIS A 542 -38.03 44.01 -33.51
C HIS A 542 -37.15 44.99 -32.70
N PHE A 543 -36.72 44.59 -31.50
CA PHE A 543 -36.01 45.50 -30.58
C PHE A 543 -34.49 45.60 -30.82
N ALA A 544 -33.89 44.59 -31.42
CA ALA A 544 -32.47 44.56 -31.77
C ALA A 544 -32.28 43.98 -33.19
N PRO A 545 -32.77 44.66 -34.24
CA PRO A 545 -32.80 44.13 -35.59
C PRO A 545 -31.40 43.85 -36.17
N LYS A 546 -30.34 44.48 -35.64
CA LYS A 546 -28.93 44.23 -36.04
C LYS A 546 -28.22 43.16 -35.19
N SER A 547 -28.94 42.47 -34.29
CA SER A 547 -28.31 41.46 -33.43
C SER A 547 -27.99 40.17 -34.19
N PRO A 548 -26.96 39.41 -33.78
CA PRO A 548 -26.67 38.10 -34.38
C PRO A 548 -27.83 37.09 -34.29
N ILE A 549 -28.68 37.24 -33.28
CA ILE A 549 -29.87 36.40 -33.10
C ILE A 549 -30.95 36.78 -34.13
N SER A 550 -31.09 38.07 -34.45
CA SER A 550 -31.99 38.55 -35.50
C SER A 550 -31.52 38.10 -36.89
N GLU A 551 -30.21 38.08 -37.14
CA GLU A 551 -29.64 37.46 -38.35
C GLU A 551 -29.95 35.95 -38.41
N ALA A 552 -29.83 35.22 -37.30
CA ALA A 552 -30.18 33.80 -37.26
C ALA A 552 -31.66 33.55 -37.65
N TYR A 553 -32.59 34.42 -37.21
CA TYR A 553 -33.99 34.36 -37.64
C TYR A 553 -34.19 34.74 -39.12
N ARG A 554 -33.40 35.67 -39.68
CA ARG A 554 -33.42 35.98 -41.12
C ARG A 554 -32.90 34.82 -41.96
N THR A 555 -31.85 34.14 -41.53
CA THR A 555 -31.34 32.91 -42.16
C THR A 555 -32.40 31.82 -42.11
N PHE A 556 -33.01 31.60 -40.95
CA PHE A 556 -34.11 30.64 -40.79
C PHE A 556 -35.29 30.93 -41.73
N ARG A 557 -35.73 32.19 -41.81
CA ARG A 557 -36.76 32.65 -42.76
C ARG A 557 -36.36 32.36 -44.21
N THR A 558 -35.11 32.64 -44.57
CA THR A 558 -34.59 32.43 -45.93
C THR A 558 -34.57 30.94 -46.29
N ASN A 559 -34.09 30.08 -45.40
CA ASN A 559 -34.10 28.62 -45.57
C ASN A 559 -35.53 28.09 -45.74
N LEU A 560 -36.48 28.62 -44.97
CA LEU A 560 -37.89 28.27 -45.09
C LEU A 560 -38.48 28.68 -46.45
N GLN A 561 -38.11 29.86 -46.98
CA GLN A 561 -38.53 30.31 -48.32
C GLN A 561 -38.00 29.39 -49.43
N TYR A 562 -36.81 28.82 -49.28
CA TYR A 562 -36.19 27.89 -50.24
C TYR A 562 -36.61 26.43 -50.07
N THR A 563 -37.44 26.10 -49.09
CA THR A 563 -38.03 24.75 -48.93
C THR A 563 -39.13 24.47 -49.98
N LYS A 564 -39.32 25.37 -50.95
CA LYS A 564 -40.32 25.31 -52.03
C LYS A 564 -39.78 24.52 -53.24
N LEU A 565 -40.37 23.36 -53.54
CA LEU A 565 -40.19 22.71 -54.83
C LEU A 565 -41.51 22.46 -55.59
N ASP A 566 -42.66 22.18 -54.94
CA ASP A 566 -43.90 21.84 -55.69
C ASP A 566 -45.23 22.48 -55.23
N ARG A 567 -45.30 23.19 -54.09
CA ARG A 567 -46.55 23.82 -53.58
C ARG A 567 -46.28 25.14 -52.86
N GLU A 568 -47.22 26.08 -52.96
CA GLU A 568 -47.18 27.34 -52.23
C GLU A 568 -47.38 27.09 -50.72
N LEU A 569 -46.50 27.65 -49.89
CA LEU A 569 -46.57 27.55 -48.43
C LEU A 569 -47.20 28.84 -47.89
N LYS A 570 -48.49 28.81 -47.53
CA LYS A 570 -49.17 29.96 -46.92
C LYS A 570 -49.42 29.75 -45.43
N ALA A 571 -49.83 28.56 -44.99
CA ALA A 571 -50.17 28.28 -43.61
C ALA A 571 -49.19 27.29 -42.97
N ILE A 572 -48.45 27.73 -41.94
CA ILE A 572 -47.37 26.95 -41.32
C ILE A 572 -47.58 26.88 -39.80
N LEU A 573 -47.40 25.70 -39.22
CA LEU A 573 -47.50 25.48 -37.77
C LEU A 573 -46.14 25.27 -37.12
N VAL A 574 -45.93 25.88 -35.96
CA VAL A 574 -44.73 25.71 -35.15
C VAL A 574 -45.06 24.96 -33.87
N THR A 575 -44.51 23.76 -33.72
CA THR A 575 -44.69 22.89 -32.54
C THR A 575 -43.33 22.43 -31.99
N SER A 576 -43.35 21.62 -30.92
CA SER A 576 -42.15 21.12 -30.26
C SER A 576 -42.47 19.86 -29.43
N PRO A 577 -41.48 19.01 -29.09
CA PRO A 577 -41.69 17.83 -28.26
C PRO A 577 -42.28 18.13 -26.87
N GLY A 578 -41.80 19.18 -26.19
CA GLY A 578 -42.14 19.51 -24.82
C GLY A 578 -42.46 21.00 -24.55
N PRO A 579 -42.99 21.34 -23.37
CA PRO A 579 -43.22 22.72 -22.97
C PRO A 579 -41.88 23.48 -22.77
N GLY A 580 -41.86 24.79 -23.03
CA GLY A 580 -40.69 25.64 -22.73
C GLY A 580 -39.52 25.57 -23.72
N GLU A 581 -39.68 24.92 -24.88
CA GLU A 581 -38.62 24.80 -25.90
C GLU A 581 -38.47 26.04 -26.81
N GLY A 582 -39.38 27.02 -26.69
CA GLY A 582 -39.28 28.31 -27.37
C GLY A 582 -40.09 28.45 -28.67
N LYS A 583 -41.17 27.68 -28.84
CA LYS A 583 -42.13 27.77 -29.97
C LYS A 583 -42.64 29.19 -30.21
N SER A 584 -43.38 29.74 -29.24
CA SER A 584 -43.99 31.07 -29.30
C SER A 584 -42.98 32.18 -29.56
N THR A 585 -41.79 32.10 -28.96
CA THR A 585 -40.70 33.04 -29.23
C THR A 585 -40.16 32.90 -30.65
N SER A 586 -40.01 31.68 -31.15
CA SER A 586 -39.48 31.43 -32.49
C SER A 586 -40.45 31.81 -33.59
N VAL A 587 -41.73 31.47 -33.44
CA VAL A 587 -42.77 31.83 -34.41
C VAL A 587 -43.01 33.34 -34.42
N SER A 588 -42.98 34.01 -33.27
CA SER A 588 -43.12 35.47 -33.19
C SER A 588 -41.98 36.20 -33.90
N ASN A 589 -40.73 35.79 -33.67
CA ASN A 589 -39.58 36.41 -34.34
C ASN A 589 -39.54 36.07 -35.84
N LEU A 590 -39.94 34.85 -36.23
CA LEU A 590 -40.10 34.50 -37.63
C LEU A 590 -41.14 35.40 -38.32
N ALA A 591 -42.31 35.59 -37.69
CA ALA A 591 -43.40 36.44 -38.20
C ALA A 591 -42.93 37.87 -38.45
N ILE A 592 -42.18 38.44 -37.50
CA ILE A 592 -41.60 39.79 -37.63
C ILE A 592 -40.64 39.86 -38.81
N THR A 593 -39.74 38.88 -38.96
CA THR A 593 -38.78 38.88 -40.09
C THR A 593 -39.45 38.72 -41.46
N MET A 594 -40.61 38.06 -41.53
CA MET A 594 -41.42 37.93 -42.75
C MET A 594 -42.18 39.23 -43.04
N ALA A 595 -42.78 39.85 -42.03
CA ALA A 595 -43.49 41.13 -42.16
C ALA A 595 -42.56 42.27 -42.60
N GLN A 596 -41.32 42.30 -42.06
CA GLN A 596 -40.26 43.24 -42.47
C GLN A 596 -39.83 43.08 -43.95
N MET A 597 -40.11 41.94 -44.61
CA MET A 597 -39.87 41.75 -46.04
C MET A 597 -41.02 42.23 -46.93
N GLY A 598 -42.10 42.75 -46.33
CA GLY A 598 -43.28 43.21 -47.05
C GLY A 598 -44.39 42.17 -47.21
N SER A 599 -44.23 40.95 -46.69
CA SER A 599 -45.32 39.97 -46.65
C SER A 599 -46.37 40.38 -45.63
N LYS A 600 -47.66 40.26 -45.96
CA LYS A 600 -48.76 40.44 -45.02
C LYS A 600 -48.91 39.18 -44.17
N VAL A 601 -48.45 39.21 -42.93
CA VAL A 601 -48.34 38.04 -42.04
C VAL A 601 -49.44 38.06 -40.99
N LEU A 602 -50.15 36.93 -40.84
CA LEU A 602 -51.06 36.67 -39.73
C LEU A 602 -50.44 35.65 -38.77
N LEU A 603 -50.27 36.03 -37.51
CA LEU A 603 -49.81 35.15 -36.45
C LEU A 603 -50.99 34.73 -35.56
N ILE A 604 -51.23 33.43 -35.42
CA ILE A 604 -52.41 32.88 -34.75
C ILE A 604 -51.99 32.13 -33.48
N ASP A 605 -52.62 32.47 -32.37
CA ASP A 605 -52.46 31.75 -31.09
C ASP A 605 -53.41 30.55 -31.09
N SER A 606 -52.93 29.41 -31.60
CA SER A 606 -53.67 28.13 -31.58
C SER A 606 -53.39 27.28 -30.35
N ASP A 607 -52.57 27.78 -29.39
CA ASP A 607 -52.47 27.19 -28.06
C ASP A 607 -53.63 27.68 -27.17
N LEU A 608 -54.78 27.04 -27.39
CA LEU A 608 -56.00 27.28 -26.63
C LEU A 608 -55.91 26.79 -25.17
N ARG A 609 -54.75 26.30 -24.72
CA ARG A 609 -54.52 25.83 -23.34
C ARG A 609 -53.65 26.80 -22.56
N ARG A 610 -52.57 27.29 -23.16
CA ARG A 610 -51.64 28.27 -22.56
C ARG A 610 -51.29 29.37 -23.56
N PRO A 611 -52.27 30.24 -23.92
CA PRO A 611 -52.05 31.29 -24.90
C PRO A 611 -51.08 32.35 -24.37
N VAL A 612 -50.13 32.77 -25.19
CA VAL A 612 -49.08 33.72 -24.81
C VAL A 612 -48.92 34.88 -25.79
N LEU A 613 -49.48 34.80 -27.00
CA LEU A 613 -49.23 35.81 -28.04
C LEU A 613 -49.87 37.16 -27.70
N HIS A 614 -51.03 37.15 -27.07
CA HIS A 614 -51.70 38.38 -26.61
C HIS A 614 -50.82 39.20 -25.66
N THR A 615 -50.11 38.52 -24.75
CA THR A 615 -49.14 39.14 -23.83
C THR A 615 -47.89 39.62 -24.56
N ILE A 616 -47.39 38.85 -25.53
CA ILE A 616 -46.18 39.17 -26.30
C ILE A 616 -46.38 40.43 -27.16
N PHE A 617 -47.53 40.53 -27.85
CA PHE A 617 -47.84 41.61 -28.79
C PHE A 617 -48.74 42.71 -28.23
N LYS A 618 -49.11 42.64 -26.95
CA LYS A 618 -49.98 43.61 -26.26
C LYS A 618 -51.33 43.83 -26.94
N VAL A 619 -51.94 42.76 -27.43
CA VAL A 619 -53.26 42.78 -28.06
C VAL A 619 -54.33 42.25 -27.10
N ASP A 620 -55.59 42.64 -27.30
CA ASP A 620 -56.69 42.22 -26.43
C ASP A 620 -57.04 40.74 -26.69
N ARG A 621 -57.08 39.92 -25.64
CA ARG A 621 -57.39 38.48 -25.76
C ARG A 621 -58.89 38.18 -25.90
N ARG A 622 -59.80 39.11 -25.57
CA ARG A 622 -61.24 38.83 -25.39
C ARG A 622 -61.92 38.24 -26.64
N ILE A 623 -61.52 38.69 -27.82
CA ILE A 623 -62.05 38.27 -29.12
C ILE A 623 -60.92 37.62 -29.91
N GLY A 624 -61.09 36.37 -30.34
CA GLY A 624 -60.04 35.66 -31.06
C GLY A 624 -60.51 34.35 -31.73
N LEU A 625 -59.57 33.44 -31.95
CA LEU A 625 -59.77 32.20 -32.71
C LEU A 625 -60.98 31.39 -32.21
N SER A 626 -61.13 31.18 -30.90
CA SER A 626 -62.25 30.42 -30.36
C SER A 626 -63.61 31.07 -30.65
N ASN A 627 -63.68 32.40 -30.71
CA ASN A 627 -64.91 33.14 -30.99
C ASN A 627 -65.32 33.02 -32.46
N ILE A 628 -64.35 32.99 -33.38
CA ILE A 628 -64.56 32.72 -34.81
C ILE A 628 -65.12 31.30 -34.99
N LEU A 629 -64.50 30.31 -34.34
CA LEU A 629 -64.85 28.90 -34.53
C LEU A 629 -66.23 28.55 -33.95
N VAL A 630 -66.72 29.31 -32.97
CA VAL A 630 -68.09 29.21 -32.42
C VAL A 630 -69.09 30.07 -33.23
N GLY A 631 -68.63 30.84 -34.23
CA GLY A 631 -69.48 31.64 -35.11
C GLY A 631 -69.98 32.95 -34.51
N LYS A 632 -69.30 33.48 -33.47
CA LYS A 632 -69.72 34.72 -32.78
C LYS A 632 -69.18 36.00 -33.43
N VAL A 633 -68.08 35.90 -34.18
CA VAL A 633 -67.32 37.03 -34.74
C VAL A 633 -66.70 36.61 -36.08
N SER A 634 -66.59 37.51 -37.05
CA SER A 634 -65.91 37.25 -38.33
C SER A 634 -64.38 37.26 -38.21
N VAL A 635 -63.65 36.71 -39.20
CA VAL A 635 -62.17 36.74 -39.20
C VAL A 635 -61.67 38.19 -39.21
N SER A 636 -62.29 39.07 -40.01
CA SER A 636 -61.88 40.47 -40.13
C SER A 636 -62.02 41.28 -38.83
N GLU A 637 -63.02 40.97 -38.00
CA GLU A 637 -63.27 41.64 -36.71
C GLU A 637 -62.37 41.13 -35.59
N ALA A 638 -61.95 39.85 -35.65
CA ALA A 638 -61.14 39.22 -34.62
C ALA A 638 -59.63 39.40 -34.82
N VAL A 639 -59.18 39.70 -36.04
CA VAL A 639 -57.77 39.98 -36.34
C VAL A 639 -57.38 41.39 -35.89
N GLN A 640 -56.30 41.49 -35.12
CA GLN A 640 -55.81 42.75 -34.58
C GLN A 640 -54.48 43.15 -35.23
N LYS A 641 -54.33 44.45 -35.52
CA LYS A 641 -53.05 45.02 -36.00
C LYS A 641 -52.05 45.14 -34.85
N THR A 642 -50.79 44.85 -35.13
CA THR A 642 -49.70 45.06 -34.17
C THR A 642 -48.99 46.40 -34.42
N GLU A 643 -48.05 46.78 -33.54
CA GLU A 643 -47.14 47.92 -33.76
C GLU A 643 -46.17 47.72 -34.94
N ILE A 644 -46.12 46.50 -35.50
CA ILE A 644 -45.20 46.12 -36.58
C ILE A 644 -45.96 46.12 -37.90
N ASP A 645 -45.49 46.91 -38.85
CA ASP A 645 -46.07 46.99 -40.19
C ASP A 645 -46.18 45.60 -40.84
N ASN A 646 -47.30 45.35 -41.52
CA ASN A 646 -47.65 44.09 -42.16
C ASN A 646 -47.78 42.86 -41.24
N LEU A 647 -47.73 43.03 -39.90
CA LEU A 647 -47.94 41.94 -38.94
C LEU A 647 -49.27 42.10 -38.20
N TYR A 648 -50.07 41.06 -38.27
CA TYR A 648 -51.40 40.95 -37.66
C TYR A 648 -51.41 39.75 -36.70
N VAL A 649 -52.15 39.85 -35.60
CA VAL A 649 -52.27 38.79 -34.61
C VAL A 649 -53.74 38.41 -34.42
N LEU A 650 -54.00 37.10 -34.43
CA LEU A 650 -55.26 36.52 -33.99
C LEU A 650 -55.03 35.82 -32.65
N PRO A 651 -55.43 36.43 -31.51
CA PRO A 651 -55.29 35.80 -30.20
C PRO A 651 -56.23 34.60 -30.07
N CYS A 652 -56.07 33.80 -29.01
CA CYS A 652 -56.85 32.59 -28.81
C CYS A 652 -58.37 32.84 -28.60
N GLY A 653 -58.75 34.02 -28.10
CA GLY A 653 -60.11 34.31 -27.65
C GLY A 653 -60.40 33.76 -26.24
N THR A 654 -61.69 33.62 -25.91
CA THR A 654 -62.12 32.96 -24.67
C THR A 654 -61.72 31.48 -24.67
N LEU A 655 -61.04 31.00 -23.62
CA LEU A 655 -60.57 29.62 -23.53
C LEU A 655 -61.75 28.62 -23.65
N PRO A 656 -61.79 27.76 -24.68
CA PRO A 656 -62.88 26.81 -24.84
C PRO A 656 -62.68 25.57 -23.96
N PRO A 657 -63.75 24.88 -23.53
CA PRO A 657 -63.65 23.63 -22.78
C PRO A 657 -63.10 22.48 -23.64
N ASN A 658 -63.29 22.52 -24.95
CA ASN A 658 -62.95 21.47 -25.92
C ASN A 658 -62.04 22.01 -27.05
N PRO A 659 -60.75 22.29 -26.79
CA PRO A 659 -59.83 22.85 -27.78
C PRO A 659 -59.64 22.03 -29.06
N SER A 660 -59.41 20.72 -28.93
CA SER A 660 -59.00 19.86 -30.05
C SER A 660 -60.14 19.66 -31.04
N GLU A 661 -61.37 19.49 -30.55
CA GLU A 661 -62.58 19.36 -31.36
C GLU A 661 -62.88 20.65 -32.12
N LEU A 662 -62.64 21.80 -31.48
CA LEU A 662 -62.85 23.11 -32.10
C LEU A 662 -61.87 23.33 -33.26
N LEU A 663 -60.60 22.94 -33.09
CA LEU A 663 -59.59 22.99 -34.15
C LEU A 663 -59.84 21.95 -35.26
N ALA A 664 -60.47 20.81 -34.94
CA ALA A 664 -60.89 19.80 -35.92
C ALA A 664 -62.14 20.21 -36.74
N SER A 665 -62.84 21.27 -36.34
CA SER A 665 -64.15 21.61 -36.90
C SER A 665 -64.09 22.03 -38.38
N SER A 666 -65.23 21.97 -39.08
CA SER A 666 -65.38 22.57 -40.42
C SER A 666 -65.33 24.10 -40.38
N ALA A 667 -65.62 24.71 -39.22
CA ALA A 667 -65.45 26.14 -39.01
C ALA A 667 -63.97 26.55 -39.11
N MET A 668 -63.04 25.72 -38.62
CA MET A 668 -61.60 25.97 -38.75
C MET A 668 -61.13 25.93 -40.21
N THR A 669 -61.65 25.01 -41.01
CA THR A 669 -61.34 24.96 -42.45
C THR A 669 -61.82 26.21 -43.17
N ARG A 670 -63.07 26.63 -42.95
CA ARG A 670 -63.62 27.85 -43.56
C ARG A 670 -62.86 29.10 -43.13
N ALA A 671 -62.55 29.21 -41.84
CA ALA A 671 -61.76 30.32 -41.30
C ALA A 671 -60.35 30.36 -41.90
N LEU A 672 -59.71 29.19 -42.09
CA LEU A 672 -58.38 29.09 -42.71
C LEU A 672 -58.40 29.53 -44.18
N GLU A 673 -59.43 29.17 -44.95
CA GLU A 673 -59.60 29.61 -46.35
C GLU A 673 -59.76 31.13 -46.43
N GLU A 674 -60.65 31.71 -45.60
CA GLU A 674 -60.83 33.16 -45.51
C GLU A 674 -59.51 33.88 -45.12
N MET A 675 -58.74 33.31 -44.18
CA MET A 675 -57.44 33.86 -43.82
C MET A 675 -56.41 33.75 -44.96
N LYS A 676 -56.42 32.67 -45.74
CA LYS A 676 -55.49 32.45 -46.88
C LYS A 676 -55.73 33.43 -48.04
N ASP A 677 -56.95 33.96 -48.15
CA ASP A 677 -57.30 35.00 -49.12
C ASP A 677 -56.85 36.40 -48.65
N LEU A 678 -56.82 36.63 -47.34
CA LEU A 678 -56.51 37.94 -46.75
C LEU A 678 -55.02 38.16 -46.44
N PHE A 679 -54.22 37.11 -46.31
CA PHE A 679 -52.83 37.16 -45.86
C PHE A 679 -51.91 36.31 -46.75
N ASP A 680 -50.67 36.77 -46.91
CA ASP A 680 -49.66 36.07 -47.71
C ASP A 680 -49.09 34.85 -46.96
N ILE A 681 -48.89 35.00 -45.64
CA ILE A 681 -48.38 33.96 -44.74
C ILE A 681 -49.19 33.96 -43.44
N ILE A 682 -49.54 32.77 -42.98
CA ILE A 682 -50.24 32.50 -41.73
C ILE A 682 -49.36 31.56 -40.89
N LEU A 683 -49.00 32.00 -39.68
CA LEU A 683 -48.18 31.23 -38.75
C LEU A 683 -49.01 30.85 -37.52
N PHE A 684 -49.01 29.56 -37.18
CA PHE A 684 -49.72 29.03 -36.02
C PHE A 684 -48.74 28.72 -34.89
N ASP A 685 -48.94 29.34 -33.73
CA ASP A 685 -48.32 28.92 -32.47
C ASP A 685 -49.17 27.82 -31.84
N SER A 686 -48.57 26.65 -31.57
CA SER A 686 -49.30 25.48 -31.09
C SER A 686 -48.76 24.96 -29.76
N PRO A 687 -49.54 24.16 -29.01
CA PRO A 687 -49.02 23.43 -27.87
C PRO A 687 -48.03 22.33 -28.32
N PRO A 688 -47.22 21.76 -27.40
CA PRO A 688 -46.29 20.68 -27.72
C PRO A 688 -47.00 19.42 -28.25
N ILE A 689 -46.46 18.82 -29.31
CA ILE A 689 -47.09 17.70 -30.04
C ILE A 689 -47.20 16.40 -29.22
N ILE A 690 -46.30 16.18 -28.25
CA ILE A 690 -46.35 15.01 -27.35
C ILE A 690 -47.36 15.23 -26.22
N ALA A 691 -47.54 16.48 -25.79
CA ALA A 691 -48.34 16.80 -24.62
C ALA A 691 -49.84 16.69 -24.89
N VAL A 692 -50.30 17.13 -26.07
CA VAL A 692 -51.72 17.20 -26.44
C VAL A 692 -51.93 17.01 -27.94
N THR A 693 -53.15 16.63 -28.33
CA THR A 693 -53.53 16.32 -29.72
C THR A 693 -53.82 17.54 -30.58
N ASP A 694 -53.93 18.74 -30.01
CA ASP A 694 -54.32 19.97 -30.69
C ASP A 694 -53.46 20.26 -31.94
N ALA A 695 -52.13 20.16 -31.80
CA ALA A 695 -51.20 20.32 -32.91
C ALA A 695 -51.36 19.19 -33.94
N ALA A 696 -51.49 17.94 -33.50
CA ALA A 696 -51.63 16.77 -34.35
C ALA A 696 -52.88 16.80 -35.23
N VAL A 697 -53.98 17.37 -34.72
CA VAL A 697 -55.25 17.55 -35.43
C VAL A 697 -55.16 18.67 -36.47
N LEU A 698 -54.44 19.75 -36.17
CA LEU A 698 -54.34 20.93 -37.04
C LEU A 698 -53.31 20.75 -38.16
N CYS A 699 -52.19 20.08 -37.88
CA CYS A 699 -51.07 19.87 -38.82
C CYS A 699 -51.47 19.37 -40.22
N PRO A 700 -52.37 18.38 -40.40
CA PRO A 700 -52.72 17.84 -41.71
C PRO A 700 -53.49 18.82 -42.60
N ARG A 701 -54.05 19.88 -42.02
CA ARG A 701 -54.83 20.93 -42.72
C ARG A 701 -53.97 22.12 -43.15
N LEU A 702 -52.70 22.13 -42.74
CA LEU A 702 -51.77 23.22 -43.00
C LEU A 702 -50.72 22.80 -44.03
N ASP A 703 -50.07 23.78 -44.65
CA ASP A 703 -49.16 23.56 -45.77
C ASP A 703 -47.79 23.04 -45.31
N GLY A 704 -47.46 23.20 -44.03
CA GLY A 704 -46.30 22.57 -43.40
C GLY A 704 -46.15 22.82 -41.89
N VAL A 705 -45.23 22.07 -41.28
CA VAL A 705 -44.94 22.10 -39.84
C VAL A 705 -43.46 22.29 -39.60
N ILE A 706 -43.11 23.07 -38.56
CA ILE A 706 -41.74 23.25 -38.08
C ILE A 706 -41.65 22.72 -36.65
N LEU A 707 -40.65 21.87 -36.39
CA LEU A 707 -40.39 21.29 -35.07
C LEU A 707 -39.27 22.06 -34.36
N VAL A 708 -39.59 22.75 -33.26
CA VAL A 708 -38.59 23.43 -32.43
C VAL A 708 -37.99 22.44 -31.43
N LEU A 709 -36.66 22.35 -31.36
CA LEU A 709 -35.92 21.55 -30.39
C LEU A 709 -35.05 22.48 -29.56
N LYS A 710 -34.91 22.25 -28.25
CA LYS A 710 -34.08 23.09 -27.39
C LYS A 710 -32.77 22.39 -27.02
N SER A 711 -31.67 23.01 -27.43
CA SER A 711 -30.31 22.51 -27.20
C SER A 711 -30.02 22.32 -25.71
N GLY A 712 -29.55 21.13 -25.34
CA GLY A 712 -29.20 20.73 -23.97
C GLY A 712 -30.39 20.50 -23.05
N GLN A 713 -31.63 20.52 -23.56
CA GLN A 713 -32.84 20.28 -22.77
C GLN A 713 -33.77 19.24 -23.41
N THR A 714 -33.95 19.27 -24.73
CA THR A 714 -34.79 18.28 -25.41
C THR A 714 -34.08 16.93 -25.43
N ASP A 715 -34.72 15.92 -24.86
CA ASP A 715 -34.26 14.54 -24.89
C ASP A 715 -34.34 13.96 -26.32
N ARG A 716 -33.32 13.18 -26.74
CA ARG A 716 -33.27 12.60 -28.09
C ARG A 716 -34.47 11.70 -28.39
N ASP A 717 -34.93 10.90 -27.44
CA ASP A 717 -36.08 10.01 -27.61
C ASP A 717 -37.39 10.80 -27.66
N ALA A 718 -37.48 11.92 -26.92
CA ALA A 718 -38.61 12.85 -27.05
C ALA A 718 -38.65 13.49 -28.45
N ALA A 719 -37.51 13.95 -28.98
CA ALA A 719 -37.44 14.51 -30.33
C ALA A 719 -37.84 13.49 -31.40
N PHE A 720 -37.36 12.25 -31.30
CA PHE A 720 -37.74 11.16 -32.22
C PHE A 720 -39.24 10.79 -32.12
N ARG A 721 -39.81 10.79 -30.91
CA ARG A 721 -41.25 10.58 -30.71
C ARG A 721 -42.09 11.67 -31.36
N ALA A 722 -41.71 12.94 -31.19
CA ALA A 722 -42.40 14.06 -31.83
C ALA A 722 -42.37 13.95 -33.37
N TYR A 723 -41.20 13.62 -33.94
CA TYR A 723 -41.07 13.35 -35.37
C TYR A 723 -42.00 12.22 -35.84
N THR A 724 -42.05 11.12 -35.09
CA THR A 724 -42.91 9.96 -35.40
C THR A 724 -44.39 10.33 -35.35
N LEU A 725 -44.83 11.09 -34.35
CA LEU A 725 -46.23 11.56 -34.25
C LEU A 725 -46.63 12.43 -35.44
N LEU A 726 -45.79 13.38 -35.85
CA LEU A 726 -46.04 14.23 -37.02
C LEU A 726 -46.13 13.40 -38.31
N LYS A 727 -45.26 12.40 -38.46
CA LYS A 727 -45.29 11.48 -39.60
C LYS A 727 -46.57 10.64 -39.62
N ASN A 728 -47.01 10.14 -38.47
CA ASN A 728 -48.20 9.29 -38.34
C ASN A 728 -49.50 10.02 -38.71
N VAL A 729 -49.60 11.33 -38.41
CA VAL A 729 -50.75 12.15 -38.82
C VAL A 729 -50.62 12.69 -40.24
N ASN A 730 -49.63 12.24 -41.00
CA ASN A 730 -49.34 12.70 -42.37
C ASN A 730 -49.10 14.22 -42.46
N ALA A 731 -48.48 14.81 -41.43
CA ALA A 731 -48.09 16.21 -41.46
C ALA A 731 -46.86 16.41 -42.35
N ARG A 732 -46.85 17.47 -43.15
CA ARG A 732 -45.67 17.84 -43.95
C ARG A 732 -44.65 18.57 -43.07
N LEU A 733 -43.70 17.83 -42.51
CA LEU A 733 -42.60 18.40 -41.74
C LEU A 733 -41.61 19.13 -42.68
N LEU A 734 -41.54 20.45 -42.57
CA LEU A 734 -40.63 21.29 -43.35
C LEU A 734 -39.18 21.20 -42.82
N GLY A 735 -39.04 20.91 -41.52
CA GLY A 735 -37.78 20.73 -40.84
C GLY A 735 -37.86 21.17 -39.38
N SER A 736 -36.70 21.36 -38.77
CA SER A 736 -36.54 21.63 -37.34
C SER A 736 -35.74 22.89 -37.06
N LEU A 737 -36.01 23.53 -35.93
CA LEU A 737 -35.29 24.70 -35.45
C LEU A 737 -34.60 24.36 -34.13
N LEU A 738 -33.26 24.38 -34.09
CA LEU A 738 -32.52 24.15 -32.86
C LEU A 738 -32.39 25.46 -32.08
N ASN A 739 -33.22 25.65 -31.06
CA ASN A 739 -33.26 26.83 -30.22
C ASN A 739 -32.34 26.70 -28.99
N GLY A 740 -31.80 27.83 -28.53
CA GLY A 740 -31.00 27.88 -27.30
C GLY A 740 -29.62 27.25 -27.44
N VAL A 741 -28.99 27.32 -28.62
CA VAL A 741 -27.63 26.81 -28.81
C VAL A 741 -26.63 27.69 -28.05
N GLN A 742 -25.75 27.07 -27.27
CA GLN A 742 -24.68 27.80 -26.58
C GLN A 742 -23.58 28.16 -27.59
N ILE A 743 -23.10 29.41 -27.53
CA ILE A 743 -22.07 29.92 -28.46
C ILE A 743 -20.76 29.13 -28.34
N GLU A 744 -20.46 28.59 -27.14
CA GLU A 744 -19.27 27.77 -26.88
C GLU A 744 -19.35 26.36 -27.48
N SER A 745 -20.56 25.80 -27.67
CA SER A 745 -20.75 24.50 -28.36
C SER A 745 -20.72 24.61 -29.89
N MET A 746 -20.60 25.82 -30.43
CA MET A 746 -20.69 26.13 -31.87
C MET A 746 -19.33 26.09 -32.61
N TYR A 747 -18.25 25.62 -31.96
CA TYR A 747 -16.92 25.52 -32.56
C TYR A 747 -16.78 24.47 -33.69
N GLY A 748 -17.82 23.68 -33.98
CA GLY A 748 -17.81 22.64 -35.00
C GLY A 748 -18.35 23.02 -36.38
N SER A 749 -19.04 24.16 -36.53
CA SER A 749 -19.59 24.58 -37.83
C SER A 749 -18.87 25.82 -38.33
N TYR A 750 -18.14 25.64 -39.43
CA TYR A 750 -17.38 26.65 -40.19
C TYR A 750 -18.19 27.91 -40.57
N TYR A 751 -19.52 27.89 -40.36
CA TYR A 751 -20.47 28.90 -40.79
C TYR A 751 -20.50 30.18 -39.93
N TYR A 752 -20.23 30.11 -38.62
CA TYR A 752 -20.36 31.28 -37.74
C TYR A 752 -19.11 32.18 -37.72
N TYR A 753 -17.92 31.61 -37.93
CA TYR A 753 -16.65 32.36 -37.94
C TYR A 753 -16.57 33.34 -39.13
N TYR A 754 -17.13 32.97 -40.29
CA TYR A 754 -17.17 33.84 -41.47
C TYR A 754 -18.13 35.03 -41.30
N HIS A 755 -19.27 34.85 -40.65
CA HIS A 755 -20.28 35.91 -40.51
C HIS A 755 -19.87 37.00 -39.50
N TYR A 756 -19.19 36.64 -38.42
CA TYR A 756 -18.74 37.59 -37.39
C TYR A 756 -17.56 38.46 -37.88
N TYR A 757 -16.68 37.92 -38.72
CA TYR A 757 -15.53 38.64 -39.26
C TYR A 757 -15.87 39.64 -40.37
N TYR A 758 -16.90 39.37 -41.19
CA TYR A 758 -17.24 40.23 -42.33
C TYR A 758 -18.21 41.39 -42.01
N TYR A 759 -19.09 41.25 -41.01
CA TYR A 759 -20.08 42.28 -40.66
C TYR A 759 -19.84 42.99 -39.32
N GLY A 760 -18.80 42.61 -38.57
CA GLY A 760 -18.47 43.18 -37.25
C GLY A 760 -17.70 44.51 -37.25
N LYS A 761 -17.48 45.16 -38.41
CA LYS A 761 -16.69 46.41 -38.51
C LYS A 761 -17.56 47.60 -38.90
N GLY A 762 -18.29 48.13 -37.92
CA GLY A 762 -18.97 49.42 -37.99
C GLY A 762 -18.94 50.09 -36.61
N ASP A 763 -18.34 51.28 -36.55
CA ASP A 763 -18.21 52.21 -35.43
C ASP A 763 -17.21 51.88 -34.31
N GLY A 764 -15.98 52.37 -34.52
CA GLY A 764 -14.97 52.53 -33.50
C GLY A 764 -15.18 53.80 -32.67
N LYS A 765 -15.22 53.66 -31.34
CA LYS A 765 -14.61 54.60 -30.40
C LYS A 765 -13.79 53.82 -29.38
N LYS A 766 -12.47 53.79 -29.60
CA LYS A 766 -11.48 53.30 -28.63
C LYS A 766 -11.43 54.26 -27.45
N SER A 767 -11.97 53.86 -26.30
CA SER A 767 -11.61 54.46 -25.01
C SER A 767 -10.36 53.75 -24.48
N LYS A 768 -9.23 54.46 -24.49
CA LYS A 768 -8.00 54.06 -23.80
C LYS A 768 -8.13 54.41 -22.32
N THR A 769 -8.33 53.42 -21.46
CA THR A 769 -8.09 53.56 -20.02
C THR A 769 -6.67 53.10 -19.70
N ARG A 770 -5.76 54.07 -19.60
CA ARG A 770 -4.48 53.93 -18.88
C ARG A 770 -4.80 53.82 -17.39
N ARG A 771 -4.37 52.74 -16.73
CA ARG A 771 -4.24 52.71 -15.26
C ARG A 771 -2.80 52.38 -14.91
N SER A 772 -2.20 53.34 -14.21
CA SER A 772 -0.81 53.40 -13.75
C SER A 772 -0.51 52.31 -12.71
N ARG A 773 0.64 51.65 -12.86
CA ARG A 773 1.34 50.97 -11.78
C ARG A 773 1.93 52.05 -10.86
N HIS A 774 1.53 52.05 -9.59
CA HIS A 774 2.20 52.78 -8.53
C HIS A 774 3.01 51.76 -7.73
N SER A 775 4.33 51.90 -7.77
CA SER A 775 5.28 51.24 -6.88
C SER A 775 5.52 52.19 -5.69
N SER A 776 5.22 51.75 -4.48
CA SER A 776 5.66 52.44 -3.26
C SER A 776 6.64 51.56 -2.51
N HIS A 777 7.92 51.94 -2.59
CA HIS A 777 8.89 51.69 -1.54
C HIS A 777 8.49 52.52 -0.31
N SER A 778 8.52 51.90 0.87
CA SER A 778 8.64 52.62 2.14
C SER A 778 9.63 51.88 3.01
N SER A 779 10.85 52.43 3.04
CA SER A 779 11.83 52.27 4.10
C SER A 779 11.35 52.97 5.37
N THR A 780 11.47 52.30 6.51
CA THR A 780 11.46 52.95 7.83
C THR A 780 12.58 52.33 8.65
N SER A 781 13.53 53.17 9.06
CA SER A 781 14.57 52.88 10.04
C SER A 781 14.30 53.64 11.33
N ALA A 782 14.78 53.06 12.43
CA ALA A 782 15.14 53.66 13.73
C ALA A 782 14.01 53.84 14.77
N ALA A 783 13.99 52.94 15.76
CA ALA A 783 14.46 53.21 17.12
C ALA A 783 14.99 51.91 17.73
#